data_AF-A0A7X7IRC6-F1
#
_entry.id   AF-A0A7X7IRC6-F1
#
_cell.length_a   1.000
_cell.length_b   1.000
_cell.length_c   1.000
_cell.angle_alpha   90.00
_cell.angle_beta   90.00
_cell.angle_gamma   90.00
#
_symmetry.space_group_name_H-M   'P 1'
#
loop_
_entity.id
_entity.type
_entity.pdbx_description
1 polymer ?
#
loop_
_entity_poly.entity_id
_entity_poly.type
_entity_poly.pdbx_seq_one_letter_code
_entity_poly.pdbx_strand_id
1 'polypeptide(L)'
;MPTTINGIGTHYYGKRDLQTNLGTCENCRQAVNLQSYTTRLWGVFVFIPIIPLGRKRILDYCPQCTQHRAIALKEWERLEQETLRDIMQRAQAEPDNPDVNLQMIGALATFGRQQEARQYAAMVRQKFADNASVQLELGGWYETRGQSDDGHACMTRALELEPDNLAARRAVGLLRVEQGRLDEARELLSFMESPGPDHEPGVLILLANAYREAGRSDAAMRLYELVIGMNPALARDRTLRKQVRACERSLGRVESSLPRGPGILRRAAIPVGVAVVVLAALFLLNLWFVHHQPMYVVNGLEVPIRVVIDGEDHGQVPSGGRCHVTVREGPHQAVVRYPDGREEAIAFAIENSLWQRFQRKSAFVLNPSGAANLLWQEVVYRADPREGDGSVCILFGDTFCALRDIDYPFKDPPDEIDIGSSTSVTKRTIELFNGDPHDAIGLLSLDASNHDLLRYLEHRLRLTPDDREFLLTYARVATMAGQAERCRLFLEAGFDRQPISVEWHRYYQSLNELNSGSVDLVARYDRLVRENPEDVAALYLRGRIEPDAKRAIEYFDRVVALDPDYAYAHHAKAYSSLVRGRFDEARPLSETACRLDPENPSFLENRRKILLGLKEYATLENEIKKMLASEPLDIELQAELLTVLIAAGKTTQARRAHEAYARAVEAAMPDDPHALALRSQIELELRLGNTATARDLNARSPHPPFGDSVEIAFSLELNEMTDAEALLVKHPLREYPLHDLWFSIAWAQKGDDAKVRQYYESAVAKFKKRTPGYVALARLLEKGEAPTIDELHTVALDHSDMLNVLVALAERFPDRRAAYLEEAERINLPGPFPYHFLKRSIDRKEPRPLP
;
A
#
# COMPACT_ATOMS: atom_id res chain seq x y z
N MET A 1 11.45 -42.22 9.09
CA MET A 1 11.57 -41.38 10.30
C MET A 1 11.24 -39.96 9.96
N PRO A 2 10.77 -39.14 10.92
CA PRO A 2 10.67 -37.72 10.72
C PRO A 2 12.05 -37.15 10.40
N THR A 3 12.12 -36.27 9.42
CA THR A 3 13.34 -35.56 9.02
C THR A 3 13.11 -34.08 9.23
N THR A 4 14.01 -33.42 9.95
CA THR A 4 14.03 -31.96 10.12
C THR A 4 15.42 -31.44 9.79
N ILE A 5 15.48 -30.39 8.98
CA ILE A 5 16.70 -29.65 8.65
C ILE A 5 16.46 -28.21 9.08
N ASN A 6 17.27 -27.69 10.00
CA ASN A 6 17.13 -26.33 10.56
C ASN A 6 15.72 -26.01 11.09
N GLY A 7 15.06 -27.00 11.70
CA GLY A 7 13.73 -26.85 12.28
C GLY A 7 12.56 -26.92 11.30
N ILE A 8 12.83 -27.07 10.00
CA ILE A 8 11.83 -27.26 8.94
C ILE A 8 11.80 -28.74 8.55
N GLY A 9 10.62 -29.35 8.54
CA GLY A 9 10.47 -30.75 8.15
C GLY A 9 9.27 -31.42 8.82
N THR A 10 9.45 -32.66 9.28
CA THR A 10 8.38 -33.42 9.96
C THR A 10 8.80 -33.86 11.36
N HIS A 11 7.87 -33.84 12.32
CA HIS A 11 8.15 -34.23 13.70
C HIS A 11 6.93 -34.86 14.39
N TYR A 12 7.16 -35.73 15.38
CA TYR A 12 6.09 -36.35 16.16
C TYR A 12 5.76 -35.51 17.39
N TYR A 13 4.47 -35.27 17.63
CA TYR A 13 3.98 -34.59 18.84
C TYR A 13 2.91 -35.40 19.56
N GLY A 14 3.02 -35.43 20.88
CA GLY A 14 2.11 -36.11 21.80
C GLY A 14 2.31 -37.63 21.77
N LYS A 15 2.72 -38.22 22.90
CA LYS A 15 2.74 -39.68 23.10
C LYS A 15 1.49 -40.09 23.87
N ARG A 16 0.76 -41.09 23.38
CA ARG A 16 -0.38 -41.71 24.04
C ARG A 16 -0.20 -43.22 24.10
N ASP A 17 -0.76 -43.87 25.12
CA ASP A 17 -0.76 -45.33 25.28
C ASP A 17 0.65 -45.93 25.21
N LEU A 18 1.59 -45.29 25.92
CA LEU A 18 3.00 -45.67 25.96
C LEU A 18 3.17 -47.00 26.68
N GLN A 19 3.75 -47.96 25.98
CA GLN A 19 4.13 -49.27 26.51
C GLN A 19 5.64 -49.42 26.41
N THR A 20 6.23 -50.01 27.44
CA THR A 20 7.67 -50.22 27.51
C THR A 20 7.92 -51.68 27.83
N ASN A 21 8.73 -52.36 27.02
CA ASN A 21 9.13 -53.75 27.25
C ASN A 21 10.65 -53.86 27.12
N LEU A 22 11.27 -54.68 27.96
CA LEU A 22 12.69 -54.99 27.84
C LEU A 22 12.87 -55.91 26.62
N GLY A 23 13.74 -55.52 25.69
CA GLY A 23 13.99 -56.31 24.48
C GLY A 23 15.28 -55.90 23.78
N THR A 24 15.73 -56.74 22.85
CA THR A 24 16.93 -56.47 22.05
C THR A 24 16.55 -55.65 20.83
N CYS A 25 17.10 -54.46 20.68
CA CYS A 25 16.84 -53.63 19.50
C CYS A 25 17.38 -54.29 18.23
N GLU A 26 16.54 -54.49 17.22
CA GLU A 26 16.95 -55.10 15.94
C GLU A 26 18.08 -54.31 15.24
N ASN A 27 18.14 -52.99 15.43
CA ASN A 27 19.13 -52.13 14.77
C ASN A 27 20.48 -52.08 15.49
N CYS A 28 20.50 -51.84 16.81
CA CYS A 28 21.76 -51.71 17.56
C CYS A 28 22.15 -52.96 18.36
N ARG A 29 21.30 -53.99 18.38
CA ARG A 29 21.46 -55.27 19.10
C ARG A 29 21.72 -55.13 20.60
N GLN A 30 21.35 -53.99 21.18
CA GLN A 30 21.45 -53.76 22.62
C GLN A 30 20.13 -54.14 23.31
N ALA A 31 20.23 -54.77 24.47
CA ALA A 31 19.10 -54.98 25.37
C ALA A 31 18.69 -53.65 26.00
N VAL A 32 17.51 -53.17 25.68
CA VAL A 32 16.98 -51.87 26.12
C VAL A 32 15.48 -51.94 26.38
N ASN A 33 14.96 -50.96 27.12
CA ASN A 33 13.53 -50.74 27.28
C ASN A 33 12.97 -50.11 25.99
N LEU A 34 12.45 -50.95 25.09
CA LEU A 34 11.81 -50.55 23.84
C LEU A 34 10.44 -49.94 24.11
N GLN A 35 10.14 -48.83 23.43
CA GLN A 35 8.92 -48.06 23.64
C GLN A 35 7.98 -48.13 22.44
N SER A 36 6.70 -48.41 22.68
CA SER A 36 5.65 -48.39 21.65
C SER A 36 4.53 -47.45 22.09
N TYR A 37 4.09 -46.53 21.21
CA TYR A 37 3.11 -45.50 21.55
C TYR A 37 2.41 -44.94 20.33
N THR A 38 1.25 -44.32 20.54
CA THR A 38 0.50 -43.61 19.49
C THR A 38 0.88 -42.12 19.50
N THR A 39 1.06 -41.53 18.32
CA THR A 39 1.44 -40.13 18.17
C THR A 39 0.82 -39.47 16.93
N ARG A 40 0.95 -38.15 16.80
CA ARG A 40 0.57 -37.41 15.58
C ARG A 40 1.82 -36.85 14.90
N LEU A 41 1.97 -37.12 13.61
CA LEU A 41 3.01 -36.54 12.77
C LEU A 41 2.57 -35.14 12.33
N TRP A 42 3.46 -34.17 12.43
CA TRP A 42 3.24 -32.79 12.03
C TRP A 42 4.32 -32.34 11.04
N GLY A 43 3.95 -31.49 10.08
CA GLY A 43 4.88 -30.61 9.39
C GLY A 43 5.24 -29.46 10.32
N VAL A 44 6.54 -29.24 10.51
CA VAL A 44 7.08 -28.23 11.43
C VAL A 44 7.88 -27.17 10.67
N PHE A 45 7.81 -25.94 11.16
CA PHE A 45 8.70 -24.84 10.81
C PHE A 45 9.28 -24.27 12.10
N VAL A 46 10.61 -24.23 12.21
CA VAL A 46 11.33 -23.92 13.47
C VAL A 46 10.80 -24.74 14.66
N PHE A 47 10.55 -26.04 14.46
CA PHE A 47 10.00 -26.94 15.50
C PHE A 47 8.63 -26.54 16.08
N ILE A 48 7.90 -25.65 15.40
CA ILE A 48 6.51 -25.35 15.72
C ILE A 48 5.62 -26.23 14.84
N PRO A 49 4.70 -27.04 15.41
CA PRO A 49 3.78 -27.88 14.63
C PRO A 49 2.74 -27.01 13.91
N ILE A 50 2.79 -26.97 12.57
CA ILE A 50 1.88 -26.14 11.77
C ILE A 50 0.82 -27.00 11.08
N ILE A 51 1.22 -28.10 10.42
CA ILE A 51 0.31 -28.91 9.60
C ILE A 51 0.21 -30.33 10.16
N PRO A 52 -0.97 -30.82 10.59
CA PRO A 52 -1.12 -32.19 11.05
C PRO A 52 -1.14 -33.17 9.87
N LEU A 53 -0.16 -34.06 9.78
CA LEU A 53 0.03 -35.01 8.66
C LEU A 53 -0.56 -36.40 8.92
N GLY A 54 -1.07 -36.67 10.13
CA GLY A 54 -1.81 -37.89 10.46
C GLY A 54 -1.38 -38.57 11.76
N ARG A 55 -2.17 -39.56 12.23
CA ARG A 55 -1.85 -40.34 13.43
C ARG A 55 -1.05 -41.59 13.08
N LYS A 56 -0.04 -41.91 13.88
CA LYS A 56 0.88 -43.04 13.69
C LYS A 56 0.99 -43.86 14.97
N ARG A 57 1.16 -45.17 14.83
CA ARG A 57 1.60 -46.07 15.90
C ARG A 57 3.10 -46.30 15.74
N ILE A 58 3.87 -45.92 16.75
CA ILE A 58 5.31 -46.16 16.82
C ILE A 58 5.53 -47.50 17.52
N LEU A 59 6.37 -48.33 16.92
CA LEU A 59 6.73 -49.66 17.40
C LEU A 59 8.23 -49.72 17.68
N ASP A 60 8.57 -50.28 18.84
CA ASP A 60 9.94 -50.63 19.26
C ASP A 60 10.93 -49.45 19.16
N TYR A 61 10.51 -48.28 19.63
CA TYR A 61 11.41 -47.15 19.75
C TYR A 61 12.53 -47.47 20.73
N CYS A 62 13.75 -47.52 20.19
CA CYS A 62 14.96 -47.76 20.95
C CYS A 62 15.51 -46.43 21.48
N PRO A 63 15.54 -46.18 22.80
CA PRO A 63 16.12 -44.95 23.33
C PRO A 63 17.63 -44.84 23.11
N GLN A 64 18.32 -45.96 22.88
CA GLN A 64 19.77 -45.99 22.71
C GLN A 64 20.23 -45.59 21.30
N CYS A 65 19.52 -46.05 20.25
CA CYS A 65 19.86 -45.70 18.86
C CYS A 65 18.81 -44.81 18.17
N THR A 66 17.72 -44.48 18.87
CA THR A 66 16.59 -43.65 18.42
C THR A 66 15.78 -44.22 17.25
N GLN A 67 16.12 -45.42 16.79
CA GLN A 67 15.42 -46.08 15.69
C GLN A 67 14.10 -46.70 16.15
N HIS A 68 13.13 -46.70 15.24
CA HIS A 68 11.78 -47.23 15.46
C HIS A 68 11.10 -47.56 14.13
N ARG A 69 10.06 -48.39 14.18
CA ARG A 69 9.12 -48.60 13.08
C ARG A 69 7.86 -47.75 13.32
N ALA A 70 7.18 -47.35 12.25
CA ALA A 70 5.96 -46.56 12.34
C ALA A 70 4.93 -47.02 11.31
N ILE A 71 3.68 -47.21 11.74
CA ILE A 71 2.55 -47.59 10.88
C ILE A 71 1.41 -46.57 11.04
N ALA A 72 0.53 -46.45 10.04
CA ALA A 72 -0.67 -45.62 10.17
C ALA A 72 -1.58 -46.20 11.27
N LEU A 73 -2.13 -45.34 12.13
CA LEU A 73 -2.94 -45.83 13.26
C LEU A 73 -4.16 -46.65 12.80
N LYS A 74 -4.83 -46.21 11.72
CA LYS A 74 -5.98 -46.94 11.14
C LYS A 74 -5.60 -48.33 10.61
N GLU A 75 -4.38 -48.47 10.10
CA GLU A 75 -3.87 -49.76 9.61
C GLU A 75 -3.50 -50.69 10.78
N TRP A 76 -2.93 -50.14 11.85
CA TRP A 76 -2.69 -50.86 13.10
C TRP A 76 -3.99 -51.39 13.73
N GLU A 77 -5.03 -50.55 13.81
CA GLU A 77 -6.35 -50.94 14.33
C GLU A 77 -6.99 -52.05 13.48
N ARG A 78 -6.82 -52.02 12.15
CA ARG A 78 -7.29 -53.10 11.27
C ARG A 78 -6.53 -54.40 11.53
N LEU A 79 -5.20 -54.34 11.60
CA LEU A 79 -4.35 -55.51 11.85
C LEU A 79 -4.64 -56.16 13.20
N GLU A 80 -4.89 -55.36 14.23
CA GLU A 80 -5.34 -55.81 15.55
C GLU A 80 -6.62 -56.64 15.46
N GLN A 81 -7.65 -56.10 14.80
CA GLN A 81 -8.94 -56.78 14.68
C GLN A 81 -8.85 -58.09 13.89
N GLU A 82 -8.09 -58.10 12.80
CA GLU A 82 -7.91 -59.28 11.94
C GLU A 82 -7.11 -60.37 12.66
N THR A 83 -5.97 -60.01 13.26
CA THR A 83 -5.05 -60.96 13.91
C THR A 83 -5.68 -61.58 15.16
N LEU A 84 -6.32 -60.77 16.01
CA LEU A 84 -6.96 -61.27 17.23
C LEU A 84 -8.17 -62.16 16.89
N ARG A 85 -8.94 -61.84 15.84
CA ARG A 85 -10.05 -62.68 15.41
C ARG A 85 -9.56 -64.05 14.92
N ASP A 86 -8.53 -64.07 14.09
CA ASP A 86 -7.96 -65.31 13.55
C ASP A 86 -7.38 -66.22 14.64
N ILE A 87 -6.52 -65.67 15.50
CA ILE A 87 -5.91 -66.45 16.59
C ILE A 87 -6.96 -66.91 17.61
N MET A 88 -7.97 -66.08 17.90
CA MET A 88 -9.07 -66.48 18.80
C MET A 88 -9.86 -67.66 18.22
N GLN A 89 -10.15 -67.67 16.92
CA GLN A 89 -10.82 -68.80 16.27
C GLN A 89 -9.98 -70.07 16.33
N ARG A 90 -8.67 -69.96 16.10
CA ARG A 90 -7.75 -71.10 16.23
C ARG A 90 -7.66 -71.61 17.66
N ALA A 91 -7.58 -70.71 18.64
CA ALA A 91 -7.54 -71.08 20.06
C ALA A 91 -8.85 -71.73 20.53
N GLN A 92 -9.99 -71.38 19.91
CA GLN A 92 -11.26 -72.06 20.16
C GLN A 92 -11.35 -73.44 19.47
N ALA A 93 -10.80 -73.57 18.27
CA ALA A 93 -10.78 -74.83 17.53
C ALA A 93 -9.80 -75.87 18.12
N GLU A 94 -8.66 -75.39 18.65
CA GLU A 94 -7.59 -76.21 19.23
C GLU A 94 -7.31 -75.79 20.69
N PRO A 95 -8.28 -75.96 21.61
CA PRO A 95 -8.16 -75.42 22.95
C PRO A 95 -7.02 -76.07 23.75
N ASP A 96 -6.62 -77.30 23.43
CA ASP A 96 -5.56 -78.04 24.11
C ASP A 96 -4.18 -77.88 23.46
N ASN A 97 -4.07 -77.08 22.39
CA ASN A 97 -2.79 -76.79 21.75
C ASN A 97 -2.05 -75.68 22.52
N PRO A 98 -0.91 -75.97 23.16
CA PRO A 98 -0.17 -74.98 23.96
C PRO A 98 0.31 -73.79 23.13
N ASP A 99 0.78 -74.04 21.91
CA ASP A 99 1.39 -73.02 21.06
C ASP A 99 0.37 -71.98 20.63
N VAL A 100 -0.84 -72.40 20.28
CA VAL A 100 -1.93 -71.49 19.88
C VAL A 100 -2.38 -70.63 21.06
N ASN A 101 -2.43 -71.21 22.27
CA ASN A 101 -2.78 -70.48 23.49
C ASN A 101 -1.68 -69.45 23.86
N LEU A 102 -0.40 -69.80 23.74
CA LEU A 102 0.72 -68.86 23.91
C LEU A 102 0.73 -67.77 22.84
N GLN A 103 0.43 -68.10 21.58
CA GLN A 103 0.27 -67.12 20.49
C GLN A 103 -0.84 -66.11 20.79
N MET A 104 -1.96 -66.54 21.39
CA MET A 104 -3.05 -65.64 21.79
C MET A 104 -2.60 -64.65 22.87
N ILE A 105 -1.85 -65.12 23.88
CA ILE A 105 -1.26 -64.24 24.91
C ILE A 105 -0.30 -63.24 24.27
N GLY A 106 0.57 -63.70 23.37
CA GLY A 106 1.51 -62.86 22.63
C GLY A 106 0.83 -61.82 21.74
N ALA A 107 -0.26 -62.18 21.06
CA ALA A 107 -1.03 -61.27 20.22
C ALA A 107 -1.74 -60.19 21.06
N LEU A 108 -2.43 -60.57 22.14
CA LEU A 108 -3.06 -59.62 23.06
C LEU A 108 -2.02 -58.66 23.67
N ALA A 109 -0.84 -59.18 24.02
CA ALA A 109 0.29 -58.40 24.50
C ALA A 109 0.81 -57.41 23.46
N THR A 110 0.97 -57.83 22.20
CA THR A 110 1.49 -57.02 21.09
C THR A 110 0.58 -55.84 20.77
N PHE A 111 -0.74 -56.07 20.80
CA PHE A 111 -1.73 -55.02 20.58
C PHE A 111 -2.02 -54.19 21.85
N GLY A 112 -1.38 -54.53 22.96
CA GLY A 112 -1.46 -53.73 24.17
C GLY A 112 -2.72 -53.96 24.99
N ARG A 113 -3.48 -55.03 24.74
CA ARG A 113 -4.65 -55.47 25.51
C ARG A 113 -4.22 -56.18 26.79
N GLN A 114 -3.52 -55.45 27.64
CA GLN A 114 -2.80 -55.98 28.81
C GLN A 114 -3.70 -56.72 29.80
N GLN A 115 -4.88 -56.18 30.07
CA GLN A 115 -5.81 -56.79 31.04
C GLN A 115 -6.37 -58.13 30.54
N GLU A 116 -6.70 -58.22 29.26
CA GLU A 116 -7.20 -59.45 28.65
C GLU A 116 -6.10 -60.49 28.49
N ALA A 117 -4.90 -60.06 28.11
CA ALA A 117 -3.72 -60.92 28.06
C ALA A 117 -3.45 -61.55 29.43
N ARG A 118 -3.58 -60.79 30.53
CA ARG A 118 -3.43 -61.30 31.91
C ARG A 118 -4.52 -62.32 32.28
N GLN A 119 -5.78 -62.01 31.99
CA GLN A 119 -6.88 -62.94 32.27
C GLN A 119 -6.71 -64.25 31.50
N TYR A 120 -6.33 -64.15 30.24
CA TYR A 120 -6.09 -65.32 29.39
C TYR A 120 -4.84 -66.10 29.83
N ALA A 121 -3.75 -65.42 30.21
CA ALA A 121 -2.54 -66.05 30.74
C ALA A 121 -2.78 -66.80 32.06
N ALA A 122 -3.64 -66.29 32.94
CA ALA A 122 -4.02 -66.99 34.17
C ALA A 122 -4.77 -68.31 33.87
N MET A 123 -5.67 -68.30 32.89
CA MET A 123 -6.38 -69.50 32.42
C MET A 123 -5.41 -70.51 31.80
N VAL A 124 -4.52 -70.05 30.91
CA VAL A 124 -3.52 -70.91 30.26
C VAL A 124 -2.55 -71.49 31.29
N ARG A 125 -2.13 -70.72 32.29
CA ARG A 125 -1.29 -71.20 33.40
C ARG A 125 -1.92 -72.37 34.12
N GLN A 126 -3.21 -72.27 34.44
CA GLN A 126 -3.94 -73.33 35.14
C GLN A 126 -4.15 -74.56 34.25
N LYS A 127 -4.49 -74.33 32.97
CA LYS A 127 -4.75 -75.40 32.01
C LYS A 127 -3.50 -76.22 31.67
N PHE A 128 -2.36 -75.56 31.56
CA PHE A 128 -1.08 -76.16 31.20
C PHE A 128 -0.10 -76.14 32.39
N ALA A 129 -0.60 -76.43 33.59
CA ALA A 129 0.19 -76.42 34.85
C ALA A 129 1.37 -77.42 34.84
N ASP A 130 1.24 -78.51 34.07
CA ASP A 130 2.23 -79.59 33.98
C ASP A 130 3.05 -79.58 32.68
N ASN A 131 3.00 -78.48 31.91
CA ASN A 131 3.83 -78.31 30.72
C ASN A 131 4.98 -77.33 31.01
N ALA A 132 6.21 -77.86 31.12
CA ALA A 132 7.40 -77.08 31.49
C ALA A 132 7.67 -75.91 30.53
N SER A 133 7.53 -76.14 29.22
CA SER A 133 7.72 -75.10 28.19
C SER A 133 6.72 -73.96 28.35
N VAL A 134 5.43 -74.27 28.55
CA VAL A 134 4.39 -73.26 28.76
C VAL A 134 4.63 -72.49 30.06
N GLN A 135 4.99 -73.19 31.15
CA GLN A 135 5.31 -72.53 32.40
C GLN A 135 6.53 -71.60 32.26
N LEU A 136 7.55 -71.99 31.49
CA LEU A 136 8.73 -71.16 31.26
C LEU A 136 8.38 -69.90 30.45
N GLU A 137 7.61 -70.04 29.37
CA GLU A 137 7.17 -68.93 28.51
C GLU A 137 6.23 -67.97 29.25
N LEU A 138 5.28 -68.50 30.04
CA LEU A 138 4.42 -67.69 30.91
C LEU A 138 5.23 -66.98 32.00
N GLY A 139 6.23 -67.66 32.56
CA GLY A 139 7.16 -67.07 33.52
C GLY A 139 7.84 -65.83 32.94
N GLY A 140 8.47 -65.96 31.78
CA GLY A 140 9.10 -64.83 31.09
C GLY A 140 8.10 -63.72 30.76
N TRP A 141 6.89 -64.08 30.34
CA TRP A 141 5.83 -63.12 30.06
C TRP A 141 5.39 -62.32 31.30
N TYR A 142 5.20 -62.97 32.45
CA TYR A 142 4.83 -62.30 33.71
C TYR A 142 5.96 -61.39 34.22
N GLU A 143 7.22 -61.81 34.12
CA GLU A 143 8.38 -61.00 34.53
C GLU A 143 8.49 -59.70 33.73
N THR A 144 8.36 -59.78 32.40
CA THR A 144 8.38 -58.55 31.56
C THR A 144 7.28 -57.55 31.89
N ARG A 145 6.28 -57.96 32.68
CA ARG A 145 5.11 -57.15 33.11
C ARG A 145 5.17 -56.76 34.59
N GLY A 146 6.26 -57.06 35.29
CA GLY A 146 6.46 -56.75 36.70
C GLY A 146 5.58 -57.56 37.65
N GLN A 147 5.05 -58.70 37.21
CA GLN A 147 4.27 -59.63 38.03
C GLN A 147 5.18 -60.74 38.54
N SER A 148 6.21 -60.35 39.28
CA SER A 148 7.33 -61.23 39.58
C SER A 148 6.95 -62.43 40.45
N ASP A 149 5.94 -62.33 41.31
CA ASP A 149 5.49 -63.50 42.10
C ASP A 149 4.90 -64.61 41.21
N ASP A 150 4.09 -64.24 40.22
CA ASP A 150 3.50 -65.19 39.25
C ASP A 150 4.57 -65.72 38.28
N GLY A 151 5.48 -64.85 37.85
CA GLY A 151 6.62 -65.19 36.98
C GLY A 151 7.57 -66.18 37.64
N HIS A 152 7.99 -65.89 38.87
CA HIS A 152 8.84 -66.76 39.69
C HIS A 152 8.19 -68.13 39.92
N ALA A 153 6.90 -68.17 40.24
CA ALA A 153 6.17 -69.43 40.45
C ALA A 153 6.18 -70.29 39.17
N CYS A 154 5.91 -69.68 38.02
CA CYS A 154 5.95 -70.35 36.72
C CYS A 154 7.36 -70.86 36.35
N MET A 155 8.40 -70.03 36.50
CA MET A 155 9.79 -70.44 36.21
C MET A 155 10.28 -71.56 37.14
N THR A 156 9.92 -71.48 38.43
CA THR A 156 10.25 -72.53 39.41
C THR A 156 9.53 -73.83 39.07
N ARG A 157 8.24 -73.76 38.71
CA ARG A 157 7.46 -74.92 38.27
C ARG A 157 8.04 -75.55 37.01
N ALA A 158 8.49 -74.75 36.04
CA ALA A 158 9.15 -75.26 34.84
C ALA A 158 10.43 -76.05 35.17
N LEU A 159 11.24 -75.55 36.12
CA LEU A 159 12.45 -76.24 36.57
C LEU A 159 12.14 -77.51 37.38
N GLU A 160 11.06 -77.53 38.17
CA GLU A 160 10.60 -78.74 38.88
C GLU A 160 10.14 -79.84 37.92
N LEU A 161 9.45 -79.45 36.83
CA LEU A 161 8.97 -80.37 35.80
C LEU A 161 10.12 -80.92 34.95
N GLU A 162 11.10 -80.07 34.60
CA GLU A 162 12.27 -80.43 33.80
C GLU A 162 13.56 -79.85 34.42
N PRO A 163 14.21 -80.58 35.35
CA PRO A 163 15.42 -80.11 36.04
C PRO A 163 16.62 -79.85 35.12
N ASP A 164 16.69 -80.55 33.99
CA ASP A 164 17.78 -80.43 33.01
C ASP A 164 17.54 -79.32 31.96
N ASN A 165 16.39 -78.64 32.01
CA ASN A 165 16.06 -77.56 31.08
C ASN A 165 16.94 -76.33 31.37
N LEU A 166 17.94 -76.09 30.51
CA LEU A 166 18.92 -75.02 30.68
C LEU A 166 18.28 -73.63 30.70
N ALA A 167 17.18 -73.43 29.97
CA ALA A 167 16.46 -72.17 29.95
C ALA A 167 15.69 -71.93 31.26
N ALA A 168 15.11 -72.97 31.86
CA ALA A 168 14.52 -72.91 33.20
C ALA A 168 15.57 -72.71 34.30
N ARG A 169 16.72 -73.40 34.21
CA ARG A 169 17.86 -73.20 35.11
C ARG A 169 18.40 -71.77 35.05
N ARG A 170 18.52 -71.20 33.85
CA ARG A 170 18.88 -69.79 33.66
C ARG A 170 17.88 -68.86 34.33
N ALA A 171 16.59 -69.07 34.02
CA ALA A 171 15.52 -68.23 34.51
C ALA A 171 15.51 -68.19 36.04
N VAL A 172 15.45 -69.35 36.70
CA VAL A 172 15.50 -69.46 38.17
C VAL A 172 16.83 -68.98 38.74
N GLY A 173 17.95 -69.21 38.05
CA GLY A 173 19.26 -68.70 38.42
C GLY A 173 19.29 -67.16 38.54
N LEU A 174 18.73 -66.45 37.56
CA LEU A 174 18.56 -64.99 37.61
C LEU A 174 17.65 -64.55 38.76
N LEU A 175 16.56 -65.28 39.05
CA LEU A 175 15.71 -64.99 40.21
C LEU A 175 16.48 -65.09 41.53
N ARG A 176 17.37 -66.09 41.64
CA ARG A 176 18.23 -66.25 42.83
C ARG A 176 19.27 -65.12 42.95
N VAL A 177 19.74 -64.55 41.83
CA VAL A 177 20.57 -63.33 41.83
C VAL A 177 19.80 -62.16 42.43
N GLU A 178 18.57 -61.92 41.99
CA GLU A 178 17.72 -60.83 42.49
C GLU A 178 17.38 -60.99 43.98
N GLN A 179 17.18 -62.23 44.43
CA GLN A 179 16.93 -62.56 45.84
C GLN A 179 18.19 -62.53 46.72
N GLY A 180 19.37 -62.26 46.14
CA GLY A 180 20.65 -62.25 46.88
C GLY A 180 21.16 -63.64 47.28
N ARG A 181 20.54 -64.72 46.80
CA ARG A 181 20.96 -66.12 47.02
C ARG A 181 22.05 -66.50 46.02
N LEU A 182 23.18 -65.80 46.09
CA LEU A 182 24.19 -65.77 45.04
C LEU A 182 24.89 -67.12 44.79
N ASP A 183 25.07 -67.95 45.82
CA ASP A 183 25.74 -69.24 45.66
C ASP A 183 24.83 -70.26 44.94
N GLU A 184 23.55 -70.30 45.28
CA GLU A 184 22.55 -71.10 44.54
C GLU A 184 22.36 -70.60 43.11
N ALA A 185 22.37 -69.26 42.93
CA ALA A 185 22.32 -68.66 41.60
C ALA A 185 23.51 -69.14 40.75
N ARG A 186 24.71 -69.19 41.33
CA ARG A 186 25.90 -69.66 40.64
C ARG A 186 25.85 -71.15 40.31
N GLU A 187 25.33 -72.01 41.20
CA GLU A 187 25.15 -73.43 40.89
C GLU A 187 24.20 -73.63 39.69
N LEU A 188 23.08 -72.92 39.68
CA LEU A 188 22.10 -72.96 38.59
C LEU A 188 22.67 -72.41 37.28
N LEU A 189 23.50 -71.36 37.35
CA LEU A 189 24.12 -70.68 36.19
C LEU A 189 25.49 -71.23 35.79
N SER A 190 26.04 -72.22 36.50
CA SER A 190 27.39 -72.74 36.31
C SER A 190 27.67 -73.24 34.89
N PHE A 191 26.63 -73.73 34.19
CA PHE A 191 26.74 -74.16 32.80
C PHE A 191 27.13 -73.01 31.83
N MET A 192 26.88 -71.75 32.21
CA MET A 192 27.22 -70.56 31.41
C MET A 192 28.68 -70.13 31.56
N GLU A 193 29.39 -70.64 32.58
CA GLU A 193 30.82 -70.34 32.79
C GLU A 193 31.72 -71.04 31.75
N SER A 194 31.16 -71.97 30.97
CA SER A 194 31.84 -72.64 29.85
C SER A 194 31.51 -71.97 28.50
N PRO A 195 32.48 -71.86 27.56
CA PRO A 195 32.22 -71.33 26.23
C PRO A 195 31.28 -72.27 25.43
N GLY A 196 30.19 -71.73 24.88
CA GLY A 196 29.22 -72.48 24.09
C GLY A 196 28.20 -71.59 23.38
N PRO A 197 27.30 -72.15 22.55
CA PRO A 197 26.26 -71.40 21.84
C PRO A 197 25.30 -70.64 22.78
N ASP A 198 25.08 -71.19 23.97
CA ASP A 198 24.18 -70.63 25.00
C ASP A 198 24.90 -69.66 25.95
N HIS A 199 26.10 -69.21 25.59
CA HIS A 199 26.89 -68.29 26.41
C HIS A 199 26.36 -66.85 26.32
N GLU A 200 25.83 -66.34 27.43
CA GLU A 200 25.29 -64.98 27.57
C GLU A 200 26.13 -64.16 28.56
N PRO A 201 27.15 -63.38 28.09
CA PRO A 201 28.03 -62.61 28.97
C PRO A 201 27.28 -61.66 29.92
N GLY A 202 26.12 -61.16 29.50
CA GLY A 202 25.26 -60.28 30.30
C GLY A 202 24.81 -60.92 31.62
N VAL A 203 24.44 -62.20 31.62
CA VAL A 203 23.98 -62.92 32.82
C VAL A 203 25.12 -63.07 33.84
N LEU A 204 26.33 -63.39 33.36
CA LEU A 204 27.52 -63.48 34.21
C LEU A 204 27.95 -62.10 34.74
N ILE A 205 27.81 -61.03 33.95
CA ILE A 205 28.05 -59.65 34.42
C ILE A 205 27.05 -59.26 35.51
N LEU A 206 25.76 -59.64 35.38
CA LEU A 206 24.74 -59.39 36.40
C LEU A 206 25.08 -60.12 37.71
N LEU A 207 25.46 -61.40 37.65
CA LEU A 207 25.91 -62.16 38.82
C LEU A 207 27.19 -61.55 39.43
N ALA A 208 28.15 -61.11 38.61
CA ALA A 208 29.37 -60.42 39.07
C ALA A 208 29.05 -59.11 39.78
N ASN A 209 28.10 -58.33 39.25
CA ASN A 209 27.62 -57.09 39.88
C ASN A 209 26.98 -57.39 41.23
N ALA A 210 26.14 -58.42 41.33
CA ALA A 210 25.49 -58.82 42.57
C ALA A 210 26.52 -59.28 43.63
N TYR A 211 27.53 -60.07 43.25
CA TYR A 211 28.64 -60.42 44.16
C TYR A 211 29.42 -59.19 44.64
N ARG A 212 29.65 -58.21 43.76
CA ARG A 212 30.34 -56.96 44.11
C ARG A 212 29.53 -56.14 45.11
N GLU A 213 28.22 -56.04 44.90
CA GLU A 213 27.30 -55.31 45.79
C GLU A 213 27.15 -56.00 47.15
N ALA A 214 27.19 -57.33 47.19
CA ALA A 214 27.26 -58.12 48.43
C ALA A 214 28.65 -58.08 49.12
N GLY A 215 29.59 -57.27 48.64
CA GLY A 215 30.94 -57.14 49.21
C GLY A 215 31.90 -58.28 48.88
N ARG A 216 31.46 -59.32 48.16
CA ARG A 216 32.27 -60.49 47.75
C ARG A 216 33.07 -60.17 46.49
N SER A 217 33.97 -59.19 46.61
CA SER A 217 34.75 -58.63 45.49
C SER A 217 35.59 -59.69 44.76
N ASP A 218 36.15 -60.69 45.46
CA ASP A 218 36.91 -61.77 44.82
C ASP A 218 36.07 -62.63 43.86
N ALA A 219 34.83 -62.95 44.23
CA ALA A 219 33.92 -63.72 43.39
C ALA A 219 33.46 -62.91 42.17
N ALA A 220 33.17 -61.61 42.38
CA ALA A 220 32.84 -60.68 41.31
C ALA A 220 33.99 -60.54 40.30
N MET A 221 35.22 -60.40 40.79
CA MET A 221 36.39 -60.22 39.93
C MET A 221 36.63 -61.45 39.04
N ARG A 222 36.50 -62.67 39.58
CA ARG A 222 36.62 -63.90 38.78
C ARG A 222 35.63 -63.95 37.63
N LEU A 223 34.39 -63.55 37.85
CA LEU A 223 33.37 -63.52 36.80
C LEU A 223 33.62 -62.40 35.78
N TYR A 224 34.07 -61.22 36.21
CA TYR A 224 34.46 -60.16 35.27
C TYR A 224 35.64 -60.57 34.38
N GLU A 225 36.66 -61.22 34.96
CA GLU A 225 37.82 -61.73 34.22
C GLU A 225 37.41 -62.82 33.24
N LEU A 226 36.54 -63.72 33.67
CA LEU A 226 35.97 -64.78 32.84
C LEU A 226 35.22 -64.18 31.64
N VAL A 227 34.36 -63.17 31.86
CA VAL A 227 33.61 -62.47 30.81
C VAL A 227 34.53 -61.72 29.85
N ILE A 228 35.54 -61.00 30.37
CA ILE A 228 36.49 -60.26 29.53
C ILE A 228 37.36 -61.23 28.72
N GLY A 229 37.76 -62.35 29.31
CA GLY A 229 38.51 -63.41 28.64
C GLY A 229 37.71 -64.04 27.50
N MET A 230 36.41 -64.28 27.70
CA MET A 230 35.53 -64.81 26.66
C MET A 230 35.19 -63.79 25.57
N ASN A 231 35.05 -62.50 25.91
CA ASN A 231 34.78 -61.44 24.94
C ASN A 231 35.62 -60.18 25.20
N PRO A 232 36.82 -60.09 24.59
CA PRO A 232 37.73 -58.95 24.77
C PRO A 232 37.16 -57.60 24.33
N ALA A 233 36.14 -57.57 23.46
CA ALA A 233 35.51 -56.31 23.03
C ALA A 233 34.76 -55.63 24.18
N LEU A 234 34.21 -56.41 25.14
CA LEU A 234 33.52 -55.89 26.31
C LEU A 234 34.45 -55.11 27.24
N ALA A 235 35.77 -55.36 27.19
CA ALA A 235 36.75 -54.58 27.94
C ALA A 235 36.81 -53.10 27.51
N ARG A 236 36.17 -52.72 26.39
CA ARG A 236 36.01 -51.34 25.94
C ARG A 236 34.70 -50.70 26.39
N ASP A 237 33.74 -51.48 26.90
CA ASP A 237 32.47 -50.95 27.40
C ASP A 237 32.70 -50.03 28.61
N ARG A 238 32.11 -48.84 28.57
CA ARG A 238 32.37 -47.79 29.57
C ARG A 238 31.85 -48.19 30.96
N THR A 239 30.71 -48.89 31.00
CA THR A 239 30.04 -49.27 32.24
C THR A 239 30.77 -50.42 32.90
N LEU A 240 31.09 -51.47 32.14
CA LEU A 240 31.85 -52.61 32.63
C LEU A 240 33.24 -52.18 33.12
N ARG A 241 33.95 -51.31 32.39
CA ARG A 241 35.25 -50.77 32.84
C ARG A 241 35.16 -50.04 34.18
N LYS A 242 34.06 -49.34 34.45
CA LYS A 242 33.84 -48.66 35.73
C LYS A 242 33.62 -49.66 36.85
N GLN A 243 32.86 -50.72 36.59
CA GLN A 243 32.54 -51.80 37.55
C GLN A 243 33.80 -52.61 37.90
N VAL A 244 34.58 -53.03 36.90
CA VAL A 244 35.86 -53.74 37.09
C VAL A 244 36.85 -52.91 37.90
N ARG A 245 37.03 -51.62 37.57
CA ARG A 245 37.90 -50.72 38.35
C ARG A 245 37.44 -50.46 39.77
N ALA A 246 36.13 -50.57 40.04
CA ALA A 246 35.63 -50.47 41.40
C ALA A 246 36.00 -51.72 42.20
N CYS A 247 35.92 -52.89 41.57
CA CYS A 247 36.29 -54.18 42.15
C CYS A 247 37.81 -54.33 42.34
N GLU A 248 38.62 -53.90 41.36
CA GLU A 248 40.09 -53.86 41.48
C GLU A 248 40.54 -52.96 42.65
N ARG A 249 39.85 -51.83 42.87
CA ARG A 249 40.13 -50.94 44.00
C ARG A 249 39.76 -51.54 45.35
N SER A 250 38.62 -52.23 45.46
CA SER A 250 38.25 -52.88 46.72
C SER A 250 39.17 -54.05 47.06
N LEU A 251 39.76 -54.71 46.05
CA LEU A 251 40.75 -55.78 46.21
C LEU A 251 42.20 -55.30 46.31
N GLY A 252 42.46 -53.99 46.18
CA GLY A 252 43.82 -53.42 46.23
C GLY A 252 44.74 -53.83 45.07
N ARG A 253 44.18 -54.22 43.91
CA ARG A 253 44.97 -54.65 42.74
C ARG A 253 45.68 -53.46 42.07
N VAL A 254 46.98 -53.61 41.81
CA VAL A 254 47.84 -52.57 41.21
C VAL A 254 47.83 -52.62 39.68
N GLU A 255 47.65 -53.82 39.10
CA GLU A 255 47.51 -54.02 37.65
C GLU A 255 46.05 -54.26 37.27
N SER A 256 45.60 -53.61 36.20
CA SER A 256 44.21 -53.69 35.73
C SER A 256 44.07 -54.70 34.58
N SER A 257 42.99 -55.48 34.59
CA SER A 257 42.64 -56.41 33.51
C SER A 257 42.10 -55.72 32.26
N LEU A 258 41.99 -54.38 32.25
CA LEU A 258 41.42 -53.58 31.17
C LEU A 258 42.48 -52.97 30.22
N PRO A 259 42.30 -52.99 28.88
CA PRO A 259 43.24 -52.40 27.93
C PRO A 259 43.22 -50.85 27.97
N ARG A 260 44.35 -50.17 27.75
CA ARG A 260 44.43 -48.67 27.73
C ARG A 260 43.61 -48.08 26.56
N GLY A 261 42.85 -46.99 26.77
CA GLY A 261 41.96 -46.37 25.75
C GLY A 261 42.41 -44.95 25.29
N PRO A 262 41.95 -44.45 24.11
CA PRO A 262 42.37 -43.16 23.55
C PRO A 262 41.58 -41.94 24.09
N GLY A 263 42.22 -40.76 24.12
CA GLY A 263 41.76 -39.55 24.83
C GLY A 263 40.63 -38.70 24.18
N ILE A 264 39.91 -37.95 25.03
CA ILE A 264 38.63 -37.24 24.78
C ILE A 264 38.74 -35.99 23.89
N LEU A 265 39.92 -35.40 23.70
CA LEU A 265 40.08 -34.07 23.10
C LEU A 265 39.78 -33.97 21.58
N ARG A 266 39.56 -35.07 20.85
CA ARG A 266 39.44 -35.02 19.37
C ARG A 266 38.01 -34.90 18.80
N ARG A 267 36.94 -34.93 19.61
CA ARG A 267 35.54 -34.97 19.13
C ARG A 267 34.75 -33.66 19.15
N ALA A 268 35.19 -32.60 19.86
CA ALA A 268 34.41 -31.37 20.03
C ALA A 268 34.86 -30.16 19.18
N ALA A 269 36.01 -30.22 18.53
CA ALA A 269 36.63 -29.03 17.91
C ALA A 269 35.98 -28.55 16.59
N ILE A 270 35.34 -29.44 15.83
CA ILE A 270 34.87 -29.14 14.46
C ILE A 270 33.55 -28.34 14.43
N PRO A 271 32.46 -28.74 15.12
CA PRO A 271 31.19 -28.00 15.03
C PRO A 271 31.20 -26.63 15.72
N VAL A 272 32.01 -26.46 16.78
CA VAL A 272 32.17 -25.16 17.47
C VAL A 272 32.98 -24.18 16.61
N GLY A 273 34.02 -24.66 15.93
CA GLY A 273 34.83 -23.84 15.01
C GLY A 273 33.99 -23.27 13.86
N VAL A 274 33.12 -24.09 13.25
CA VAL A 274 32.26 -23.63 12.15
C VAL A 274 31.25 -22.57 12.61
N ALA A 275 30.62 -22.75 13.78
CA ALA A 275 29.67 -21.77 14.32
C ALA A 275 30.34 -20.41 14.61
N VAL A 276 31.55 -20.42 15.18
CA VAL A 276 32.32 -19.20 15.44
C VAL A 276 32.69 -18.48 14.13
N VAL A 277 33.09 -19.22 13.10
CA VAL A 277 33.42 -18.64 11.78
C VAL A 277 32.18 -18.02 11.12
N VAL A 278 31.01 -18.68 11.18
CA VAL A 278 29.77 -18.13 10.62
C VAL A 278 29.32 -16.87 11.38
N LEU A 279 29.39 -16.87 12.71
CA LEU A 279 29.07 -15.68 13.52
C LEU A 279 30.05 -14.54 13.27
N ALA A 280 31.35 -14.83 13.13
CA ALA A 280 32.36 -13.84 12.77
C ALA A 280 32.10 -13.27 11.36
N ALA A 281 31.75 -14.11 10.39
CA ALA A 281 31.38 -13.67 9.05
C ALA A 281 30.12 -12.80 9.04
N LEU A 282 29.07 -13.17 9.77
CA LEU A 282 27.86 -12.36 9.91
C LEU A 282 28.12 -11.03 10.63
N PHE A 283 29.01 -11.03 11.64
CA PHE A 283 29.42 -9.81 12.34
C PHE A 283 30.21 -8.88 11.41
N LEU A 284 31.19 -9.40 10.66
CA LEU A 284 31.94 -8.64 9.67
C LEU A 284 31.02 -8.12 8.56
N LEU A 285 30.05 -8.92 8.10
CA LEU A 285 29.08 -8.49 7.10
C LEU A 285 28.17 -7.38 7.65
N ASN A 286 27.72 -7.48 8.90
CA ASN A 286 26.98 -6.42 9.58
C ASN A 286 27.81 -5.13 9.69
N LEU A 287 29.09 -5.22 10.08
CA LEU A 287 29.99 -4.05 10.09
C LEU A 287 30.16 -3.45 8.69
N TRP A 288 30.32 -4.29 7.67
CA TRP A 288 30.43 -3.83 6.29
C TRP A 288 29.18 -3.07 5.86
N PHE A 289 27.98 -3.60 6.12
CA PHE A 289 26.72 -2.91 5.86
C PHE A 289 26.62 -1.59 6.62
N VAL A 290 27.00 -1.53 7.90
CA VAL A 290 27.00 -0.28 8.67
C VAL A 290 27.85 0.81 8.01
N HIS A 291 28.91 0.46 7.29
CA HIS A 291 29.78 1.42 6.60
C HIS A 291 29.42 1.70 5.14
N HIS A 292 28.60 0.84 4.50
CA HIS A 292 28.34 0.90 3.06
C HIS A 292 26.84 0.93 2.78
N GLN A 293 26.14 1.94 3.28
CA GLN A 293 24.73 2.15 2.97
C GLN A 293 24.60 2.89 1.63
N PRO A 294 23.83 2.33 0.67
CA PRO A 294 23.56 3.02 -0.58
C PRO A 294 22.58 4.16 -0.32
N MET A 295 22.89 5.34 -0.84
CA MET A 295 22.02 6.50 -0.83
C MET A 295 21.99 7.12 -2.23
N TYR A 296 20.83 7.64 -2.61
CA TYR A 296 20.60 8.31 -3.89
C TYR A 296 20.46 9.80 -3.64
N VAL A 297 21.19 10.61 -4.38
CA VAL A 297 20.98 12.06 -4.41
C VAL A 297 20.28 12.38 -5.71
N VAL A 298 19.10 13.01 -5.64
CA VAL A 298 18.28 13.37 -6.81
C VAL A 298 18.23 14.89 -6.98
N ASN A 299 18.01 15.34 -8.22
CA ASN A 299 17.87 16.76 -8.52
C ASN A 299 16.67 16.99 -9.44
N GLY A 300 15.64 17.65 -8.91
CA GLY A 300 14.45 18.06 -9.67
C GLY A 300 14.46 19.52 -10.12
N LEU A 301 15.59 20.22 -9.99
CA LEU A 301 15.75 21.57 -10.53
C LEU A 301 16.19 21.51 -11.99
N GLU A 302 15.86 22.55 -12.75
CA GLU A 302 16.29 22.74 -14.15
C GLU A 302 17.80 23.01 -14.31
N VAL A 303 18.48 23.23 -13.19
CA VAL A 303 19.91 23.49 -13.14
C VAL A 303 20.63 22.41 -12.35
N PRO A 304 21.87 22.07 -12.72
CA PRO A 304 22.64 21.06 -11.99
C PRO A 304 23.10 21.60 -10.62
N ILE A 305 23.18 20.73 -9.63
CA ILE A 305 23.63 21.07 -8.26
C ILE A 305 24.89 20.29 -7.90
N ARG A 306 25.70 20.79 -6.96
CA ARG A 306 26.85 20.06 -6.42
C ARG A 306 26.60 19.71 -4.97
N VAL A 307 26.88 18.47 -4.57
CA VAL A 307 26.56 17.99 -3.22
C VAL A 307 27.81 17.45 -2.53
N VAL A 308 28.06 17.97 -1.33
CA VAL A 308 29.16 17.55 -0.45
C VAL A 308 28.54 16.93 0.79
N ILE A 309 28.90 15.70 1.15
CA ILE A 309 28.36 15.00 2.34
C ILE A 309 29.50 14.73 3.30
N ASP A 310 29.38 15.19 4.55
CA ASP A 310 30.41 15.05 5.60
C ASP A 310 31.82 15.51 5.16
N GLY A 311 31.88 16.49 4.26
CA GLY A 311 33.12 17.04 3.71
C GLY A 311 33.66 16.31 2.47
N GLU A 312 33.02 15.22 2.02
CA GLU A 312 33.35 14.52 0.78
C GLU A 312 32.53 15.07 -0.39
N ASP A 313 33.19 15.54 -1.46
CA ASP A 313 32.55 16.08 -2.66
C ASP A 313 32.14 14.94 -3.59
N HIS A 314 30.82 14.76 -3.78
CA HIS A 314 30.27 13.71 -4.65
C HIS A 314 29.99 14.20 -6.07
N GLY A 315 30.50 15.38 -6.44
CA GLY A 315 30.40 15.94 -7.77
C GLY A 315 29.04 16.57 -8.08
N GLN A 316 28.81 16.78 -9.37
CA GLN A 316 27.63 17.48 -9.88
C GLN A 316 26.51 16.48 -10.18
N VAL A 317 25.31 16.77 -9.69
CA VAL A 317 24.06 16.06 -10.00
C VAL A 317 23.36 16.83 -11.12
N PRO A 318 23.14 16.23 -12.31
CA PRO A 318 22.54 16.93 -13.44
C PRO A 318 21.07 17.31 -13.15
N SER A 319 20.54 18.28 -13.91
CA SER A 319 19.11 18.62 -13.92
C SER A 319 18.27 17.38 -14.27
N GLY A 320 17.17 17.16 -13.53
CA GLY A 320 16.33 15.96 -13.70
C GLY A 320 17.09 14.65 -13.49
N GLY A 321 18.19 14.70 -12.72
CA GLY A 321 19.16 13.64 -12.63
C GLY A 321 19.32 13.04 -11.25
N ARG A 322 20.21 12.06 -11.15
CA ARG A 322 20.59 11.44 -9.87
C ARG A 322 22.06 11.04 -9.85
N CYS A 323 22.62 10.92 -8.65
CA CYS A 323 23.86 10.21 -8.41
C CYS A 323 23.70 9.21 -7.26
N HIS A 324 24.56 8.20 -7.24
CA HIS A 324 24.61 7.19 -6.19
C HIS A 324 25.84 7.41 -5.32
N VAL A 325 25.62 7.50 -4.01
CA VAL A 325 26.67 7.70 -3.01
C VAL A 325 26.60 6.59 -1.97
N THR A 326 27.69 6.36 -1.26
CA THR A 326 27.77 5.37 -0.19
C THR A 326 28.20 6.07 1.07
N VAL A 327 27.42 5.90 2.13
CA VAL A 327 27.60 6.57 3.41
C VAL A 327 27.51 5.56 4.55
N ARG A 328 28.02 5.94 5.72
CA ARG A 328 27.89 5.14 6.94
C ARG A 328 26.46 5.24 7.49
N GLU A 329 26.04 4.35 8.38
CA GLU A 329 24.88 4.59 9.25
C GLU A 329 25.21 5.60 10.35
N GLY A 330 24.26 6.47 10.66
CA GLY A 330 24.40 7.55 11.65
C GLY A 330 23.87 8.90 11.15
N PRO A 331 24.14 9.98 11.90
CA PRO A 331 23.83 11.34 11.48
C PRO A 331 24.85 11.85 10.47
N HIS A 332 24.37 12.63 9.50
CA HIS A 332 25.13 13.20 8.39
C HIS A 332 24.74 14.64 8.13
N GLN A 333 25.63 15.38 7.48
CA GLN A 333 25.37 16.73 6.99
C GLN A 333 25.76 16.83 5.51
N ALA A 334 24.78 17.15 4.67
CA ALA A 334 25.00 17.53 3.28
C ALA A 334 25.09 19.05 3.15
N VAL A 335 25.99 19.53 2.31
CA VAL A 335 26.06 20.92 1.83
C VAL A 335 25.83 20.91 0.33
N VAL A 336 24.80 21.63 -0.10
CA VAL A 336 24.34 21.68 -1.49
C VAL A 336 24.72 23.04 -2.04
N ARG A 337 25.49 23.06 -3.12
CA ARG A 337 25.91 24.28 -3.82
C ARG A 337 25.12 24.44 -5.10
N TYR A 338 24.44 25.56 -5.22
CA TYR A 338 23.68 25.94 -6.39
C TYR A 338 24.55 26.73 -7.37
N PRO A 339 24.19 26.78 -8.68
CA PRO A 339 24.94 27.54 -9.68
C PRO A 339 25.00 29.05 -9.42
N ASP A 340 24.03 29.58 -8.69
CA ASP A 340 23.95 30.99 -8.26
C ASP A 340 24.90 31.32 -7.08
N GLY A 341 25.64 30.32 -6.57
CA GLY A 341 26.57 30.46 -5.45
C GLY A 341 25.93 30.30 -4.07
N ARG A 342 24.62 30.05 -3.98
CA ARG A 342 23.95 29.73 -2.72
C ARG A 342 24.42 28.38 -2.20
N GLU A 343 24.56 28.27 -0.88
CA GLU A 343 24.82 27.01 -0.19
C GLU A 343 23.71 26.72 0.81
N GLU A 344 23.25 25.46 0.86
CA GLU A 344 22.24 25.01 1.81
C GLU A 344 22.73 23.76 2.54
N ALA A 345 22.59 23.76 3.87
CA ALA A 345 23.00 22.65 4.72
C ALA A 345 21.79 21.80 5.14
N ILE A 346 21.85 20.50 4.88
CA ILE A 346 20.77 19.54 5.15
C ILE A 346 21.30 18.47 6.10
N ALA A 347 20.71 18.41 7.29
CA ALA A 347 20.99 17.35 8.25
C ALA A 347 20.04 16.17 8.02
N PHE A 348 20.59 14.95 8.00
CA PHE A 348 19.81 13.73 7.87
C PHE A 348 20.47 12.58 8.64
N ALA A 349 19.75 11.48 8.83
CA ALA A 349 20.30 10.31 9.50
C ALA A 349 19.89 9.02 8.78
N ILE A 350 20.82 8.08 8.70
CA ILE A 350 20.59 6.76 8.12
C ILE A 350 20.60 5.73 9.25
N GLU A 351 19.45 5.10 9.42
CA GLU A 351 19.24 4.11 10.48
C GLU A 351 18.59 2.85 9.90
N ASN A 352 19.25 1.70 10.11
CA ASN A 352 18.65 0.39 9.89
C ASN A 352 18.67 -0.43 11.18
N SER A 353 17.63 -1.23 11.38
CA SER A 353 17.69 -2.35 12.31
C SER A 353 18.62 -3.45 11.80
N LEU A 354 19.07 -4.33 12.71
CA LEU A 354 19.95 -5.46 12.38
C LEU A 354 19.43 -6.28 11.19
N TRP A 355 18.13 -6.57 11.13
CA TRP A 355 17.53 -7.39 10.08
C TRP A 355 17.37 -6.66 8.76
N GLN A 356 17.11 -5.35 8.78
CA GLN A 356 17.00 -4.54 7.56
C GLN A 356 18.32 -4.49 6.79
N ARG A 357 19.47 -4.47 7.49
CA ARG A 357 20.81 -4.52 6.86
C ARG A 357 21.00 -5.74 5.98
N PHE A 358 20.51 -6.90 6.42
CA PHE A 358 20.63 -8.15 5.66
C PHE A 358 19.61 -8.24 4.51
N GLN A 359 18.44 -7.61 4.65
CA GLN A 359 17.41 -7.62 3.61
C GLN A 359 17.72 -6.67 2.44
N ARG A 360 18.44 -5.57 2.70
CA ARG A 360 18.83 -4.55 1.70
C ARG A 360 17.65 -3.97 0.92
N LYS A 361 16.50 -3.77 1.60
CA LYS A 361 15.28 -3.17 1.04
C LYS A 361 15.01 -1.75 1.52
N SER A 362 16.02 -1.09 2.10
CA SER A 362 15.93 0.32 2.46
C SER A 362 16.46 1.17 1.30
N ALA A 363 15.73 2.22 0.92
CA ALA A 363 16.17 3.21 -0.06
C ALA A 363 16.24 4.58 0.62
N PHE A 364 17.45 5.12 0.75
CA PHE A 364 17.70 6.45 1.28
C PHE A 364 17.85 7.42 0.12
N VAL A 365 17.03 8.46 0.09
CA VAL A 365 17.00 9.45 -0.98
C VAL A 365 17.18 10.85 -0.41
N LEU A 366 18.25 11.52 -0.80
CA LEU A 366 18.46 12.94 -0.55
C LEU A 366 17.90 13.70 -1.76
N ASN A 367 16.91 14.56 -1.52
CA ASN A 367 16.27 15.44 -2.50
C ASN A 367 16.52 16.90 -2.09
N PRO A 368 17.73 17.44 -2.33
CA PRO A 368 18.18 18.68 -1.69
C PRO A 368 17.22 19.86 -1.73
N SER A 369 16.60 20.11 -2.88
CA SER A 369 15.68 21.23 -3.08
C SER A 369 14.23 20.90 -2.74
N GLY A 370 13.92 19.64 -2.42
CA GLY A 370 12.54 19.12 -2.38
C GLY A 370 11.85 19.12 -3.75
N ALA A 371 12.50 19.60 -4.82
CA ALA A 371 11.86 19.82 -6.13
C ALA A 371 11.68 18.53 -6.94
N ALA A 372 12.46 17.49 -6.64
CA ALA A 372 12.30 16.21 -7.32
C ALA A 372 11.01 15.53 -6.89
N ASN A 373 10.25 15.06 -7.87
CA ASN A 373 9.12 14.18 -7.67
C ASN A 373 9.62 12.73 -7.75
N LEU A 374 9.36 11.94 -6.71
CA LEU A 374 9.73 10.54 -6.68
C LEU A 374 8.49 9.69 -6.96
N LEU A 375 8.55 8.87 -7.99
CA LEU A 375 7.49 7.94 -8.35
C LEU A 375 7.62 6.67 -7.51
N TRP A 376 6.72 6.48 -6.55
CA TRP A 376 6.63 5.26 -5.77
C TRP A 376 5.58 4.34 -6.38
N GLN A 377 5.93 3.07 -6.60
CA GLN A 377 5.01 2.12 -7.24
C GLN A 377 5.02 0.76 -6.54
N GLU A 378 3.82 0.19 -6.40
CA GLU A 378 3.61 -1.21 -6.11
C GLU A 378 3.28 -1.97 -7.39
N VAL A 379 4.12 -2.95 -7.72
CA VAL A 379 3.96 -3.85 -8.85
C VAL A 379 3.51 -5.20 -8.35
N VAL A 380 2.34 -5.66 -8.78
CA VAL A 380 1.76 -6.94 -8.37
C VAL A 380 1.97 -7.98 -9.47
N TYR A 381 2.74 -9.02 -9.15
CA TYR A 381 2.97 -10.16 -10.04
C TYR A 381 2.00 -11.28 -9.71
N ARG A 382 1.27 -11.76 -10.71
CA ARG A 382 0.38 -12.91 -10.61
C ARG A 382 0.12 -13.53 -11.98
N ALA A 383 -0.38 -14.76 -11.99
CA ALA A 383 -0.66 -15.51 -13.22
C ALA A 383 -1.84 -14.95 -14.06
N ASP A 384 -2.75 -14.20 -13.44
CA ASP A 384 -3.94 -13.62 -14.08
C ASP A 384 -4.04 -12.14 -13.68
N PRO A 385 -3.35 -11.22 -14.39
CA PRO A 385 -3.31 -9.79 -14.06
C PRO A 385 -4.70 -9.16 -14.10
N ARG A 386 -5.00 -8.32 -13.12
CA ARG A 386 -6.29 -7.60 -13.05
C ARG A 386 -6.09 -6.12 -13.27
N GLU A 387 -7.09 -5.49 -13.85
CA GLU A 387 -7.15 -4.04 -13.95
C GLU A 387 -7.17 -3.43 -12.54
N GLY A 388 -6.28 -2.45 -12.30
CA GLY A 388 -6.05 -1.87 -10.97
C GLY A 388 -5.12 -2.67 -10.05
N ASP A 389 -4.46 -3.73 -10.53
CA ASP A 389 -3.39 -4.37 -9.77
C ASP A 389 -2.20 -3.41 -9.59
N GLY A 390 -1.79 -3.21 -8.34
CA GLY A 390 -0.70 -2.28 -7.99
C GLY A 390 -1.19 -0.90 -7.58
N SER A 391 -0.25 -0.03 -7.26
CA SER A 391 -0.54 1.37 -6.96
C SER A 391 0.63 2.25 -7.34
N VAL A 392 0.35 3.50 -7.70
CA VAL A 392 1.36 4.50 -8.05
C VAL A 392 1.04 5.77 -7.29
N CYS A 393 2.04 6.38 -6.68
CA CYS A 393 1.92 7.71 -6.09
C CYS A 393 3.22 8.51 -6.24
N ILE A 394 3.11 9.82 -6.05
CA ILE A 394 4.26 10.73 -6.05
C ILE A 394 4.60 11.12 -4.62
N LEU A 395 5.87 10.95 -4.25
CA LEU A 395 6.46 11.54 -3.05
C LEU A 395 7.19 12.84 -3.44
N PHE A 396 6.97 13.91 -2.69
CA PHE A 396 7.48 15.25 -3.01
C PHE A 396 7.79 16.06 -1.76
N GLY A 397 8.57 17.12 -1.91
CA GLY A 397 8.77 18.16 -0.89
C GLY A 397 9.74 17.82 0.24
N ASP A 398 9.85 16.55 0.62
CA ASP A 398 10.81 16.13 1.64
C ASP A 398 12.25 16.21 1.11
N THR A 399 13.15 16.83 1.88
CA THR A 399 14.57 16.95 1.51
C THR A 399 15.36 15.67 1.72
N PHE A 400 14.84 14.75 2.54
CA PHE A 400 15.39 13.41 2.76
C PHE A 400 14.28 12.40 3.02
N CYS A 401 14.30 11.29 2.29
CA CYS A 401 13.35 10.19 2.41
C CYS A 401 14.07 8.90 2.79
N ALA A 402 13.67 8.29 3.91
CA ALA A 402 14.11 6.95 4.30
C ALA A 402 12.99 5.93 4.04
N LEU A 403 13.00 5.35 2.83
CA LEU A 403 11.97 4.42 2.37
C LEU A 403 12.33 2.99 2.76
N ARG A 404 11.32 2.22 3.17
CA ARG A 404 11.46 0.82 3.59
C ARG A 404 10.75 -0.09 2.60
N ASP A 405 11.17 -1.35 2.60
CA ASP A 405 10.59 -2.42 1.78
C ASP A 405 10.58 -2.11 0.27
N ILE A 406 11.59 -1.40 -0.23
CA ILE A 406 11.80 -1.13 -1.65
C ILE A 406 12.65 -2.25 -2.26
N ASP A 407 12.09 -3.00 -3.21
CA ASP A 407 12.78 -4.11 -3.88
C ASP A 407 13.72 -3.61 -4.99
N TYR A 408 13.31 -2.59 -5.73
CA TYR A 408 14.03 -2.09 -6.90
C TYR A 408 14.21 -0.57 -6.83
N PRO A 409 15.15 -0.04 -6.02
CA PRO A 409 15.37 1.40 -5.94
C PRO A 409 16.03 1.93 -7.21
N PHE A 410 15.31 2.81 -7.93
CA PHE A 410 15.70 3.45 -9.19
C PHE A 410 16.18 2.45 -10.25
N LYS A 411 15.42 1.37 -10.39
CA LYS A 411 15.62 0.30 -11.36
C LYS A 411 14.27 -0.22 -11.77
N ASP A 412 14.12 -0.48 -13.06
CA ASP A 412 12.91 -1.12 -13.57
C ASP A 412 12.72 -2.48 -12.88
N PRO A 413 11.51 -2.74 -12.35
CA PRO A 413 11.16 -4.05 -11.87
C PRO A 413 11.12 -5.02 -13.06
N PRO A 414 11.49 -6.29 -12.89
CA PRO A 414 11.51 -7.26 -13.99
C PRO A 414 10.11 -7.48 -14.56
N ASP A 415 9.97 -7.71 -15.86
CA ASP A 415 8.66 -7.93 -16.49
C ASP A 415 7.94 -9.20 -15.94
N GLU A 416 8.72 -10.23 -15.60
CA GLU A 416 8.22 -11.51 -15.07
C GLU A 416 9.05 -11.98 -13.86
N ILE A 417 8.39 -12.64 -12.89
CA ILE A 417 9.05 -13.31 -11.77
C ILE A 417 8.42 -14.67 -11.46
N ASP A 418 9.21 -15.60 -10.90
CA ASP A 418 8.68 -16.84 -10.31
C ASP A 418 8.05 -16.55 -8.94
N ILE A 419 6.73 -16.67 -8.85
CA ILE A 419 5.96 -16.47 -7.60
C ILE A 419 5.78 -17.77 -6.80
N GLY A 420 6.29 -18.91 -7.29
CA GLY A 420 6.21 -20.21 -6.63
C GLY A 420 4.77 -20.68 -6.39
N SER A 421 4.46 -21.04 -5.14
CA SER A 421 3.10 -21.47 -4.75
C SER A 421 2.18 -20.32 -4.33
N SER A 422 2.66 -19.07 -4.35
CA SER A 422 1.87 -17.89 -3.99
C SER A 422 0.92 -17.49 -5.12
N THR A 423 -0.26 -16.99 -4.77
CA THR A 423 -1.26 -16.52 -5.76
C THR A 423 -0.93 -15.14 -6.34
N SER A 424 -0.13 -14.34 -5.63
CA SER A 424 0.44 -13.07 -6.09
C SER A 424 1.62 -12.67 -5.23
N VAL A 425 2.52 -11.84 -5.77
CA VAL A 425 3.64 -11.22 -5.05
C VAL A 425 3.69 -9.74 -5.40
N THR A 426 3.69 -8.87 -4.38
CA THR A 426 3.87 -7.42 -4.57
C THR A 426 5.33 -7.06 -4.41
N LYS A 427 5.84 -6.22 -5.31
CA LYS A 427 7.16 -5.60 -5.28
C LYS A 427 7.02 -4.09 -5.26
N ARG A 428 8.00 -3.40 -4.67
CA ARG A 428 8.00 -1.94 -4.60
C ARG A 428 9.22 -1.35 -5.30
N THR A 429 8.98 -0.29 -6.07
CA THR A 429 10.02 0.51 -6.72
C THR A 429 9.88 1.98 -6.30
N ILE A 430 10.99 2.71 -6.40
CA ILE A 430 11.03 4.16 -6.31
C ILE A 430 11.88 4.68 -7.47
N GLU A 431 11.36 5.63 -8.23
CA GLU A 431 12.05 6.21 -9.39
C GLU A 431 11.97 7.73 -9.38
N LEU A 432 12.75 8.37 -10.25
CA LEU A 432 12.63 9.80 -10.49
C LEU A 432 11.53 10.01 -11.53
N PHE A 433 10.53 10.82 -11.20
CA PHE A 433 9.52 11.22 -12.17
C PHE A 433 10.12 12.26 -13.12
N ASN A 434 10.22 11.91 -14.41
CA ASN A 434 10.84 12.75 -15.44
C ASN A 434 9.83 13.48 -16.35
N GLY A 435 8.53 13.38 -16.06
CA GLY A 435 7.47 14.09 -16.79
C GLY A 435 7.33 15.55 -16.37
N ASP A 436 6.38 16.26 -17.00
CA ASP A 436 6.04 17.62 -16.59
C ASP A 436 5.48 17.60 -15.16
N PRO A 437 5.92 18.49 -14.24
CA PRO A 437 5.34 18.60 -12.91
C PRO A 437 3.81 18.75 -12.86
N HIS A 438 3.17 19.23 -13.93
CA HIS A 438 1.71 19.28 -14.06
C HIS A 438 1.10 17.88 -14.21
N ASP A 439 1.75 16.98 -14.94
CA ASP A 439 1.29 15.60 -15.14
C ASP A 439 1.24 14.81 -13.81
N ALA A 440 2.10 15.17 -12.86
CA ALA A 440 2.12 14.55 -11.53
C ALA A 440 0.83 14.79 -10.73
N ILE A 441 0.02 15.80 -11.07
CA ILE A 441 -1.26 16.07 -10.42
C ILE A 441 -2.20 14.86 -10.50
N GLY A 442 -2.21 14.16 -11.64
CA GLY A 442 -3.05 12.98 -11.85
C GLY A 442 -2.61 11.74 -11.05
N LEU A 443 -1.40 11.75 -10.50
CA LEU A 443 -0.83 10.65 -9.73
C LEU A 443 -0.93 10.86 -8.20
N LEU A 444 -1.54 11.97 -7.78
CA LEU A 444 -1.76 12.27 -6.36
C LEU A 444 -3.06 11.65 -5.87
N SER A 445 -3.06 11.24 -4.60
CA SER A 445 -4.28 10.70 -3.99
C SER A 445 -5.35 11.80 -3.89
N LEU A 446 -6.50 11.53 -4.49
CA LEU A 446 -7.66 12.41 -4.41
C LEU A 446 -8.57 11.91 -3.28
N ASP A 447 -8.39 12.48 -2.09
CA ASP A 447 -9.36 12.33 -1.00
C ASP A 447 -10.42 13.44 -1.08
N ALA A 448 -11.50 13.34 -0.30
CA ALA A 448 -12.57 14.34 -0.30
C ALA A 448 -12.06 15.76 0.03
N SER A 449 -10.92 15.89 0.69
CA SER A 449 -10.31 17.17 1.06
C SER A 449 -9.25 17.69 0.07
N ASN A 450 -8.89 16.88 -0.93
CA ASN A 450 -7.75 17.09 -1.84
C ASN A 450 -6.44 17.46 -1.11
N HIS A 451 -6.17 16.87 0.06
CA HIS A 451 -5.10 17.33 0.95
C HIS A 451 -3.71 17.30 0.29
N ASP A 452 -3.36 16.16 -0.32
CA ASP A 452 -2.05 15.94 -0.93
C ASP A 452 -1.86 16.79 -2.17
N LEU A 453 -2.92 16.95 -3.00
CA LEU A 453 -2.90 17.84 -4.16
C LEU A 453 -2.68 19.30 -3.73
N LEU A 454 -3.39 19.80 -2.72
CA LEU A 454 -3.18 21.16 -2.22
C LEU A 454 -1.76 21.34 -1.66
N ARG A 455 -1.21 20.36 -0.95
CA ARG A 455 0.20 20.40 -0.49
C ARG A 455 1.19 20.41 -1.64
N TYR A 456 0.92 19.61 -2.67
CA TYR A 456 1.75 19.56 -3.87
C TYR A 456 1.78 20.91 -4.58
N LEU A 457 0.61 21.49 -4.82
CA LEU A 457 0.48 22.81 -5.46
C LEU A 457 1.18 23.90 -4.64
N GLU A 458 1.01 23.93 -3.32
CA GLU A 458 1.73 24.86 -2.44
C GLU A 458 3.25 24.68 -2.52
N HIS A 459 3.71 23.43 -2.60
CA HIS A 459 5.14 23.13 -2.78
C HIS A 459 5.65 23.63 -4.13
N ARG A 460 4.95 23.30 -5.23
CA ARG A 460 5.31 23.76 -6.57
C ARG A 460 5.32 25.28 -6.67
N LEU A 461 4.30 25.96 -6.15
CA LEU A 461 4.19 27.42 -6.14
C LEU A 461 5.25 28.13 -5.28
N ARG A 462 5.88 27.46 -4.31
CA ARG A 462 7.07 28.02 -3.63
C ARG A 462 8.30 28.01 -4.53
N LEU A 463 8.39 27.06 -5.46
CA LEU A 463 9.50 26.92 -6.41
C LEU A 463 9.27 27.74 -7.68
N THR A 464 8.05 27.74 -8.20
CA THR A 464 7.62 28.46 -9.41
C THR A 464 6.41 29.35 -9.12
N PRO A 465 6.60 30.50 -8.44
CA PRO A 465 5.50 31.39 -8.05
C PRO A 465 4.64 31.93 -9.20
N ASP A 466 5.24 32.12 -10.38
CA ASP A 466 4.58 32.70 -11.55
C ASP A 466 3.89 31.65 -12.43
N ASP A 467 3.88 30.39 -12.00
CA ASP A 467 3.23 29.31 -12.73
C ASP A 467 1.69 29.47 -12.69
N ARG A 468 1.15 29.91 -13.83
CA ARG A 468 -0.27 30.23 -14.01
C ARG A 468 -1.16 29.01 -13.83
N GLU A 469 -0.72 27.85 -14.32
CA GLU A 469 -1.53 26.65 -14.30
C GLU A 469 -1.61 26.08 -12.88
N PHE A 470 -0.51 26.10 -12.12
CA PHE A 470 -0.56 25.76 -10.70
C PHE A 470 -1.40 26.75 -9.87
N LEU A 471 -1.29 28.05 -10.13
CA LEU A 471 -2.11 29.06 -9.43
C LEU A 471 -3.61 28.85 -9.70
N LEU A 472 -3.98 28.65 -10.97
CA LEU A 472 -5.35 28.36 -11.39
C LEU A 472 -5.86 27.08 -10.71
N THR A 473 -5.09 26.01 -10.80
CA THR A 473 -5.46 24.71 -10.27
C THR A 473 -5.61 24.78 -8.75
N TYR A 474 -4.70 25.48 -8.05
CA TYR A 474 -4.77 25.64 -6.60
C TYR A 474 -6.00 26.43 -6.16
N ALA A 475 -6.28 27.57 -6.79
CA ALA A 475 -7.46 28.37 -6.48
C ALA A 475 -8.76 27.57 -6.73
N ARG A 476 -8.85 26.84 -7.85
CA ARG A 476 -10.01 26.02 -8.20
C ARG A 476 -10.22 24.88 -7.20
N VAL A 477 -9.20 24.05 -7.00
CA VAL A 477 -9.27 22.86 -6.13
C VAL A 477 -9.52 23.29 -4.69
N ALA A 478 -8.84 24.32 -4.18
CA ALA A 478 -9.05 24.81 -2.83
C ALA A 478 -10.49 25.32 -2.63
N THR A 479 -11.03 26.06 -3.60
CA THR A 479 -12.42 26.56 -3.53
C THR A 479 -13.42 25.41 -3.54
N MET A 480 -13.27 24.45 -4.45
CA MET A 480 -14.15 23.28 -4.55
C MET A 480 -14.09 22.38 -3.31
N ALA A 481 -12.91 22.26 -2.69
CA ALA A 481 -12.71 21.49 -1.44
C ALA A 481 -13.11 22.26 -0.17
N GLY A 482 -13.68 23.47 -0.28
CA GLY A 482 -14.02 24.31 0.88
C GLY A 482 -12.80 24.85 1.65
N GLN A 483 -11.61 24.80 1.05
CA GLN A 483 -10.33 25.26 1.59
C GLN A 483 -9.84 26.58 0.96
N ALA A 484 -10.75 27.42 0.44
CA ALA A 484 -10.40 28.72 -0.15
C ALA A 484 -9.56 29.60 0.79
N GLU A 485 -9.82 29.53 2.10
CA GLU A 485 -9.05 30.28 3.10
C GLU A 485 -7.60 29.82 3.22
N ARG A 486 -7.32 28.52 3.05
CA ARG A 486 -5.95 27.96 3.02
C ARG A 486 -5.18 28.55 1.84
N CYS A 487 -5.80 28.56 0.65
CA CYS A 487 -5.22 29.17 -0.54
C CYS A 487 -4.97 30.66 -0.36
N ARG A 488 -5.95 31.39 0.19
CA ARG A 488 -5.83 32.83 0.49
C ARG A 488 -4.64 33.12 1.42
N LEU A 489 -4.51 32.38 2.52
CA LEU A 489 -3.42 32.54 3.49
C LEU A 489 -2.05 32.18 2.90
N PHE A 490 -1.98 31.14 2.06
CA PHE A 490 -0.76 30.77 1.35
C PHE A 490 -0.31 31.90 0.40
N LEU A 491 -1.23 32.45 -0.39
CA LEU A 491 -0.92 33.57 -1.28
C LEU A 491 -0.57 34.84 -0.48
N GLU A 492 -1.22 35.08 0.66
CA GLU A 492 -0.91 36.19 1.56
C GLU A 492 0.53 36.12 2.10
N ALA A 493 1.01 34.94 2.45
CA ALA A 493 2.38 34.75 2.94
C ALA A 493 3.44 35.13 1.88
N GLY A 494 3.10 35.04 0.60
CA GLY A 494 3.93 35.47 -0.53
C GLY A 494 3.72 36.91 -0.98
N PHE A 495 2.87 37.69 -0.30
CA PHE A 495 2.41 39.01 -0.78
C PHE A 495 3.54 40.02 -1.02
N ASP A 496 4.55 40.08 -0.13
CA ASP A 496 5.64 41.06 -0.23
C ASP A 496 6.87 40.50 -1.01
N ARG A 497 6.69 39.41 -1.77
CA ARG A 497 7.78 38.79 -2.57
C ARG A 497 8.22 39.75 -3.69
N GLN A 498 9.53 39.82 -3.88
CA GLN A 498 10.16 40.60 -4.96
C GLN A 498 10.92 39.68 -5.92
N PRO A 499 10.83 39.88 -7.25
CA PRO A 499 9.94 40.83 -7.92
C PRO A 499 8.45 40.46 -7.74
N ILE A 500 7.56 41.45 -7.90
CA ILE A 500 6.12 41.26 -7.76
C ILE A 500 5.60 40.29 -8.83
N SER A 501 5.04 39.17 -8.38
CA SER A 501 4.36 38.21 -9.24
C SER A 501 2.93 38.66 -9.55
N VAL A 502 2.70 39.17 -10.76
CA VAL A 502 1.39 39.72 -11.16
C VAL A 502 0.28 38.68 -11.00
N GLU A 503 0.50 37.45 -11.47
CA GLU A 503 -0.52 36.40 -11.43
C GLU A 503 -0.83 35.98 -10.00
N TRP A 504 0.19 35.78 -9.16
CA TRP A 504 0.00 35.49 -7.74
C TRP A 504 -0.92 36.51 -7.06
N HIS A 505 -0.66 37.80 -7.31
CA HIS A 505 -1.49 38.89 -6.79
C HIS A 505 -2.89 38.92 -7.42
N ARG A 506 -3.06 38.61 -8.70
CA ARG A 506 -4.39 38.53 -9.35
C ARG A 506 -5.26 37.43 -8.73
N TYR A 507 -4.69 36.27 -8.41
CA TYR A 507 -5.41 35.21 -7.70
C TYR A 507 -5.70 35.58 -6.24
N TYR A 508 -4.74 36.21 -5.55
CA TYR A 508 -4.95 36.72 -4.20
C TYR A 508 -6.11 37.75 -4.15
N GLN A 509 -6.13 38.71 -5.07
CA GLN A 509 -7.21 39.70 -5.18
C GLN A 509 -8.57 39.01 -5.40
N SER A 510 -8.65 38.12 -6.39
CA SER A 510 -9.89 37.41 -6.73
C SER A 510 -10.47 36.62 -5.55
N LEU A 511 -9.62 35.94 -4.76
CA LEU A 511 -10.07 35.17 -3.58
C LEU A 511 -10.57 36.07 -2.44
N ASN A 512 -9.94 37.23 -2.22
CA ASN A 512 -10.39 38.19 -1.21
C ASN A 512 -11.66 38.93 -1.63
N GLU A 513 -11.84 39.17 -2.92
CA GLU A 513 -13.07 39.76 -3.47
C GLU A 513 -14.30 38.84 -3.30
N LEU A 514 -14.09 37.52 -3.38
CA LEU A 514 -15.13 36.51 -3.12
C LEU A 514 -15.46 36.38 -1.62
N ASN A 515 -14.45 36.51 -0.75
CA ASN A 515 -14.57 36.43 0.71
C ASN A 515 -14.72 37.84 1.32
N SER A 516 -15.91 38.41 1.16
CA SER A 516 -16.28 39.74 1.66
C SER A 516 -15.94 39.96 3.14
N GLY A 517 -14.80 40.62 3.43
CA GLY A 517 -14.61 41.37 4.69
C GLY A 517 -13.30 41.21 5.48
N SER A 518 -12.30 40.42 5.07
CA SER A 518 -11.09 40.24 5.92
C SER A 518 -9.93 41.20 5.64
N VAL A 519 -9.79 41.70 4.40
CA VAL A 519 -8.62 42.52 4.00
C VAL A 519 -9.05 43.73 3.18
N ASP A 520 -8.59 44.92 3.57
CA ASP A 520 -8.66 46.13 2.75
C ASP A 520 -7.59 46.07 1.65
N LEU A 521 -7.95 45.48 0.51
CA LEU A 521 -7.05 45.35 -0.64
C LEU A 521 -6.56 46.71 -1.12
N VAL A 522 -7.45 47.72 -1.20
CA VAL A 522 -7.09 49.06 -1.69
C VAL A 522 -5.98 49.66 -0.84
N ALA A 523 -6.15 49.68 0.48
CA ALA A 523 -5.13 50.21 1.39
C ALA A 523 -3.79 49.43 1.31
N ARG A 524 -3.86 48.11 1.08
CA ARG A 524 -2.69 47.24 0.97
C ARG A 524 -1.89 47.50 -0.31
N TYR A 525 -2.56 47.62 -1.45
CA TYR A 525 -1.90 47.94 -2.72
C TYR A 525 -1.50 49.43 -2.81
N ASP A 526 -2.22 50.33 -2.14
CA ASP A 526 -1.78 51.72 -1.96
C ASP A 526 -0.43 51.78 -1.21
N ARG A 527 -0.18 50.86 -0.27
CA ARG A 527 1.13 50.76 0.38
C ARG A 527 2.23 50.40 -0.61
N LEU A 528 2.03 49.37 -1.45
CA LEU A 528 3.02 48.96 -2.46
C LEU A 528 3.35 50.11 -3.42
N VAL A 529 2.33 50.83 -3.91
CA VAL A 529 2.52 52.01 -4.78
C VAL A 529 3.20 53.17 -4.03
N ARG A 530 2.95 53.37 -2.73
CA ARG A 530 3.67 54.41 -1.96
C ARG A 530 5.13 54.07 -1.72
N GLU A 531 5.43 52.79 -1.46
CA GLU A 531 6.80 52.30 -1.23
C GLU A 531 7.64 52.35 -2.51
N ASN A 532 7.02 52.04 -3.66
CA ASN A 532 7.64 52.19 -4.97
C ASN A 532 6.64 52.78 -6.01
N PRO A 533 6.59 54.12 -6.18
CA PRO A 533 5.62 54.78 -7.05
C PRO A 533 5.77 54.55 -8.55
N GLU A 534 6.91 54.02 -8.98
CA GLU A 534 7.24 53.72 -10.37
C GLU A 534 7.22 52.21 -10.67
N ASP A 535 6.88 51.37 -9.68
CA ASP A 535 6.69 49.94 -9.90
C ASP A 535 5.44 49.67 -10.75
N VAL A 536 5.67 49.31 -12.01
CA VAL A 536 4.62 49.06 -13.00
C VAL A 536 3.68 47.91 -12.61
N ALA A 537 4.19 46.89 -11.90
CA ALA A 537 3.36 45.78 -11.43
C ALA A 537 2.47 46.21 -10.27
N ALA A 538 3.00 46.96 -9.30
CA ALA A 538 2.22 47.50 -8.20
C ALA A 538 1.12 48.47 -8.70
N LEU A 539 1.45 49.36 -9.64
CA LEU A 539 0.50 50.28 -10.26
C LEU A 539 -0.61 49.55 -11.02
N TYR A 540 -0.27 48.54 -11.82
CA TYR A 540 -1.24 47.71 -12.52
C TYR A 540 -2.18 47.00 -11.54
N LEU A 541 -1.61 46.32 -10.53
CA LEU A 541 -2.39 45.56 -9.55
C LEU A 541 -3.30 46.46 -8.72
N ARG A 542 -2.85 47.67 -8.38
CA ARG A 542 -3.68 48.67 -7.71
C ARG A 542 -4.80 49.20 -8.61
N GLY A 543 -4.50 49.46 -9.89
CA GLY A 543 -5.49 49.91 -10.88
C GLY A 543 -6.59 48.87 -11.11
N ARG A 544 -6.25 47.57 -11.11
CA ARG A 544 -7.20 46.46 -11.29
C ARG A 544 -8.32 46.43 -10.25
N ILE A 545 -8.00 46.77 -9.00
CA ILE A 545 -8.97 46.78 -7.88
C ILE A 545 -9.54 48.18 -7.60
N GLU A 546 -9.27 49.17 -8.46
CA GLU A 546 -9.86 50.50 -8.34
C GLU A 546 -11.37 50.41 -8.65
N PRO A 547 -12.25 50.80 -7.70
CA PRO A 547 -13.69 50.68 -7.91
C PRO A 547 -14.23 51.57 -9.04
N ASP A 548 -13.57 52.71 -9.29
CA ASP A 548 -13.92 53.64 -10.35
C ASP A 548 -13.15 53.30 -11.63
N ALA A 549 -13.88 52.88 -12.66
CA ALA A 549 -13.28 52.42 -13.91
C ALA A 549 -12.55 53.52 -14.70
N LYS A 550 -12.80 54.82 -14.44
CA LYS A 550 -12.04 55.92 -15.06
C LYS A 550 -10.71 56.10 -14.34
N ARG A 551 -10.71 56.09 -13.00
CA ARG A 551 -9.48 56.13 -12.19
C ARG A 551 -8.61 54.89 -12.41
N ALA A 552 -9.21 53.72 -12.65
CA ALA A 552 -8.48 52.52 -13.02
C ALA A 552 -7.64 52.73 -14.29
N ILE A 553 -8.21 53.41 -15.30
CA ILE A 553 -7.52 53.73 -16.56
C ILE A 553 -6.33 54.65 -16.32
N GLU A 554 -6.44 55.63 -15.42
CA GLU A 554 -5.31 56.52 -15.07
C GLU A 554 -4.10 55.75 -14.52
N TYR A 555 -4.32 54.68 -13.73
CA TYR A 555 -3.25 53.80 -13.30
C TYR A 555 -2.61 53.07 -14.48
N PHE A 556 -3.41 52.51 -15.39
CA PHE A 556 -2.88 51.81 -16.56
C PHE A 556 -2.17 52.75 -17.53
N ASP A 557 -2.64 54.00 -17.68
CA ASP A 557 -1.96 55.03 -18.47
C ASP A 557 -0.60 55.39 -17.89
N ARG A 558 -0.49 55.48 -16.55
CA ARG A 558 0.80 55.65 -15.88
C ARG A 558 1.72 54.47 -16.10
N VAL A 559 1.21 53.24 -16.05
CA VAL A 559 2.01 52.03 -16.36
C VAL A 559 2.54 52.10 -17.79
N VAL A 560 1.69 52.37 -18.78
CA VAL A 560 2.10 52.48 -20.19
C VAL A 560 3.09 53.63 -20.42
N ALA A 561 3.00 54.72 -19.65
CA ALA A 561 3.94 55.83 -19.72
C ALA A 561 5.33 55.48 -19.15
N LEU A 562 5.38 54.64 -18.11
CA LEU A 562 6.63 54.17 -17.49
C LEU A 562 7.26 53.01 -18.27
N ASP A 563 6.45 52.06 -18.71
CA ASP A 563 6.83 50.90 -19.51
C ASP A 563 5.79 50.64 -20.62
N PRO A 564 6.04 51.13 -21.85
CA PRO A 564 5.17 50.90 -22.99
C PRO A 564 5.05 49.43 -23.41
N ASP A 565 5.98 48.57 -23.00
CA ASP A 565 6.01 47.14 -23.34
C ASP A 565 5.40 46.26 -22.22
N TYR A 566 4.77 46.86 -21.21
CA TYR A 566 4.10 46.14 -20.14
C TYR A 566 2.72 45.59 -20.57
N ALA A 567 2.69 44.31 -20.96
CA ALA A 567 1.54 43.67 -21.60
C ALA A 567 0.21 43.79 -20.82
N TYR A 568 0.25 43.66 -19.50
CA TYR A 568 -0.94 43.67 -18.64
C TYR A 568 -1.70 45.00 -18.65
N ALA A 569 -1.01 46.14 -18.83
CA ALA A 569 -1.66 47.44 -18.86
C ALA A 569 -2.45 47.64 -20.17
N HIS A 570 -1.88 47.21 -21.30
CA HIS A 570 -2.59 47.17 -22.58
C HIS A 570 -3.80 46.25 -22.52
N HIS A 571 -3.65 45.07 -21.90
CA HIS A 571 -4.76 44.13 -21.70
C HIS A 571 -5.87 44.74 -20.85
N ALA A 572 -5.55 45.37 -19.71
CA ALA A 572 -6.57 45.96 -18.85
C ALA A 572 -7.32 47.10 -19.53
N LYS A 573 -6.64 47.93 -20.32
CA LYS A 573 -7.29 48.96 -21.14
C LYS A 573 -8.17 48.34 -22.22
N ALA A 574 -7.69 47.31 -22.93
CA ALA A 574 -8.48 46.57 -23.93
C ALA A 574 -9.73 45.95 -23.31
N TYR A 575 -9.59 45.33 -22.14
CA TYR A 575 -10.71 44.75 -21.38
C TYR A 575 -11.73 45.82 -20.96
N SER A 576 -11.26 46.97 -20.48
CA SER A 576 -12.12 48.11 -20.13
C SER A 576 -12.92 48.64 -21.33
N SER A 577 -12.33 48.63 -22.54
CA SER A 577 -13.04 48.99 -23.78
C SER A 577 -13.98 47.87 -24.26
N LEU A 578 -13.61 46.60 -24.09
CA LEU A 578 -14.43 45.43 -24.40
C LEU A 578 -15.73 45.41 -23.58
N VAL A 579 -15.66 45.62 -22.27
CA VAL A 579 -16.85 45.65 -21.38
C VAL A 579 -17.85 46.74 -21.80
N ARG A 580 -17.35 47.84 -22.37
CA ARG A 580 -18.16 48.96 -22.88
C ARG A 580 -18.54 48.82 -24.36
N GLY A 581 -18.29 47.67 -24.99
CA GLY A 581 -18.61 47.44 -26.41
C GLY A 581 -17.86 48.36 -27.39
N ARG A 582 -16.73 48.94 -26.98
CA ARG A 582 -15.87 49.78 -27.82
C ARG A 582 -14.79 48.93 -28.46
N PHE A 583 -15.22 47.99 -29.30
CA PHE A 583 -14.32 46.97 -29.86
C PHE A 583 -13.22 47.56 -30.76
N ASP A 584 -13.53 48.64 -31.50
CA ASP A 584 -12.55 49.35 -32.34
C ASP A 584 -11.39 49.95 -31.52
N GLU A 585 -11.70 50.52 -30.35
CA GLU A 585 -10.69 51.02 -29.40
C GLU A 585 -9.92 49.87 -28.75
N ALA A 586 -10.61 48.77 -28.44
CA ALA A 586 -10.03 47.61 -27.77
C ALA A 586 -9.05 46.83 -28.66
N ARG A 587 -9.29 46.78 -29.98
CA ARG A 587 -8.49 45.99 -30.94
C ARG A 587 -6.99 46.26 -30.85
N PRO A 588 -6.48 47.48 -31.12
CA PRO A 588 -5.04 47.74 -31.12
C PRO A 588 -4.37 47.50 -29.76
N LEU A 589 -5.12 47.71 -28.66
CA LEU A 589 -4.67 47.43 -27.30
C LEU A 589 -4.52 45.92 -27.07
N SER A 590 -5.52 45.13 -27.47
CA SER A 590 -5.48 43.66 -27.36
C SER A 590 -4.39 43.03 -28.22
N GLU A 591 -4.17 43.55 -29.43
CA GLU A 591 -3.09 43.11 -30.33
C GLU A 591 -1.72 43.41 -29.73
N THR A 592 -1.56 44.57 -29.12
CA THR A 592 -0.33 44.95 -28.40
C THR A 592 -0.09 44.02 -27.22
N ALA A 593 -1.11 43.76 -26.38
CA ALA A 593 -0.99 42.83 -25.25
C ALA A 593 -0.60 41.41 -25.71
N CYS A 594 -1.26 40.87 -26.74
CA CYS A 594 -0.94 39.56 -27.29
C CYS A 594 0.41 39.51 -28.01
N ARG A 595 0.90 40.63 -28.55
CA ARG A 595 2.25 40.68 -29.13
C ARG A 595 3.33 40.62 -28.05
N LEU A 596 3.08 41.27 -26.90
CA LEU A 596 4.01 41.35 -25.78
C LEU A 596 4.05 40.07 -24.94
N ASP A 597 2.90 39.40 -24.77
CA ASP A 597 2.78 38.09 -24.11
C ASP A 597 1.85 37.17 -24.93
N PRO A 598 2.40 36.50 -25.97
CA PRO A 598 1.61 35.71 -26.92
C PRO A 598 0.96 34.45 -26.34
N GLU A 599 1.46 33.95 -25.22
CA GLU A 599 1.02 32.69 -24.61
C GLU A 599 0.03 32.93 -23.46
N ASN A 600 -0.36 34.18 -23.18
CA ASN A 600 -1.32 34.49 -22.12
C ASN A 600 -2.76 34.14 -22.52
N PRO A 601 -3.39 33.14 -21.88
CA PRO A 601 -4.73 32.70 -22.29
C PRO A 601 -5.79 33.79 -22.11
N SER A 602 -5.69 34.60 -21.03
CA SER A 602 -6.63 35.71 -20.79
C SER A 602 -6.53 36.82 -21.85
N PHE A 603 -5.36 36.97 -22.49
CA PHE A 603 -5.16 38.00 -23.51
C PHE A 603 -5.74 37.53 -24.84
N LEU A 604 -5.44 36.28 -25.20
CA LEU A 604 -5.99 35.64 -26.39
C LEU A 604 -7.52 35.56 -26.31
N GLU A 605 -8.10 35.11 -25.20
CA GLU A 605 -9.54 35.01 -25.01
C GLU A 605 -10.25 36.37 -25.20
N ASN A 606 -9.74 37.42 -24.56
CA ASN A 606 -10.32 38.76 -24.70
C ASN A 606 -10.15 39.32 -26.11
N ARG A 607 -9.01 39.06 -26.78
CA ARG A 607 -8.82 39.43 -28.19
C ARG A 607 -9.83 38.74 -29.09
N ARG A 608 -10.10 37.44 -28.88
CA ARG A 608 -11.12 36.70 -29.64
C ARG A 608 -12.53 37.26 -29.41
N LYS A 609 -12.89 37.62 -28.18
CA LYS A 609 -14.15 38.34 -27.86
C LYS A 609 -14.24 39.68 -28.59
N ILE A 610 -13.13 40.44 -28.66
CA ILE A 610 -13.06 41.71 -29.40
C ILE A 610 -13.27 41.49 -30.90
N LEU A 611 -12.59 40.52 -31.51
CA LEU A 611 -12.77 40.18 -32.93
C LEU A 611 -14.19 39.69 -33.24
N LEU A 612 -14.80 38.94 -32.32
CA LEU A 612 -16.19 38.52 -32.42
C LEU A 612 -17.14 39.72 -32.40
N GLY A 613 -16.92 40.69 -31.51
CA GLY A 613 -17.68 41.95 -31.46
C GLY A 613 -17.50 42.84 -32.69
N LEU A 614 -16.29 42.85 -33.28
CA LEU A 614 -16.01 43.49 -34.57
C LEU A 614 -16.58 42.73 -35.77
N LYS A 615 -17.10 41.52 -35.55
CA LYS A 615 -17.61 40.63 -36.59
C LYS A 615 -16.54 40.20 -37.60
N GLU A 616 -15.27 40.20 -37.20
CA GLU A 616 -14.13 39.73 -38.01
C GLU A 616 -14.03 38.18 -38.00
N TYR A 617 -15.14 37.51 -38.32
CA TYR A 617 -15.28 36.06 -38.16
C TYR A 617 -14.29 35.25 -39.00
N ALA A 618 -13.94 35.72 -40.20
CA ALA A 618 -13.02 35.00 -41.09
C ALA A 618 -11.58 34.96 -40.53
N THR A 619 -11.11 36.08 -39.97
CA THR A 619 -9.81 36.16 -39.30
C THR A 619 -9.78 35.21 -38.10
N LEU A 620 -10.79 35.32 -37.25
CA LEU A 620 -10.90 34.53 -36.03
C LEU A 620 -11.04 33.02 -36.31
N GLU A 621 -11.83 32.64 -37.31
CA GLU A 621 -11.98 31.23 -37.75
C GLU A 621 -10.63 30.64 -38.18
N ASN A 622 -9.82 31.40 -38.94
CA ASN A 622 -8.51 30.95 -39.39
C ASN A 622 -7.51 30.82 -38.24
N GLU A 623 -7.52 31.77 -37.30
CA GLU A 623 -6.67 31.71 -36.10
C GLU A 623 -6.99 30.48 -35.25
N ILE A 624 -8.28 30.24 -34.96
CA ILE A 624 -8.71 29.07 -34.17
C ILE A 624 -8.37 27.76 -34.87
N LYS A 625 -8.62 27.65 -36.18
CA LYS A 625 -8.25 26.45 -36.96
C LYS A 625 -6.76 26.16 -36.95
N LYS A 626 -5.92 27.20 -36.92
CA LYS A 626 -4.46 27.02 -36.82
C LYS A 626 -4.07 26.45 -35.46
N MET A 627 -4.68 26.91 -34.37
CA MET A 627 -4.43 26.39 -33.02
C MET A 627 -4.96 24.96 -32.87
N LEU A 628 -6.16 24.67 -33.37
CA LEU A 628 -6.70 23.31 -33.40
C LEU A 628 -5.89 22.34 -34.27
N ALA A 629 -5.05 22.83 -35.20
CA ALA A 629 -4.16 21.97 -35.95
C ALA A 629 -2.99 21.43 -35.11
N SER A 630 -2.52 22.19 -34.11
CA SER A 630 -1.52 21.73 -33.14
C SER A 630 -2.15 20.98 -31.97
N GLU A 631 -3.36 21.38 -31.55
CA GLU A 631 -4.08 20.83 -30.40
C GLU A 631 -5.47 20.32 -30.83
N PRO A 632 -5.55 19.19 -31.57
CA PRO A 632 -6.77 18.76 -32.23
C PRO A 632 -7.91 18.33 -31.29
N LEU A 633 -7.61 18.12 -30.00
CA LEU A 633 -8.56 17.69 -28.97
C LEU A 633 -8.84 18.78 -27.94
N ASP A 634 -8.44 20.04 -28.19
CA ASP A 634 -8.82 21.16 -27.31
C ASP A 634 -10.31 21.49 -27.49
N ILE A 635 -11.08 21.19 -26.44
CA ILE A 635 -12.52 21.39 -26.41
C ILE A 635 -12.94 22.86 -26.32
N GLU A 636 -12.14 23.71 -25.69
CA GLU A 636 -12.45 25.14 -25.55
C GLU A 636 -12.26 25.84 -26.89
N LEU A 637 -11.15 25.58 -27.58
CA LEU A 637 -10.91 26.07 -28.95
C LEU A 637 -11.96 25.54 -29.93
N GLN A 638 -12.38 24.28 -29.79
CA GLN A 638 -13.47 23.73 -30.57
C GLN A 638 -14.78 24.48 -30.30
N ALA A 639 -15.12 24.73 -29.04
CA ALA A 639 -16.32 25.47 -28.66
C ALA A 639 -16.30 26.91 -29.21
N GLU A 640 -15.14 27.57 -29.23
CA GLU A 640 -14.98 28.88 -29.86
C GLU A 640 -15.13 28.83 -31.39
N LEU A 641 -14.57 27.82 -32.06
CA LEU A 641 -14.77 27.63 -33.51
C LEU A 641 -16.26 27.52 -33.84
N LEU A 642 -17.00 26.75 -33.04
CA LEU A 642 -18.45 26.62 -33.17
C LEU A 642 -19.13 27.98 -32.98
N THR A 643 -18.75 28.76 -31.97
CA THR A 643 -19.28 30.12 -31.74
C THR A 643 -19.13 30.98 -33.00
N VAL A 644 -17.92 31.01 -33.57
CA VAL A 644 -17.58 31.88 -34.70
C VAL A 644 -18.31 31.45 -35.96
N LEU A 645 -18.41 30.15 -36.22
CA LEU A 645 -19.14 29.63 -37.37
C LEU A 645 -20.63 29.93 -37.27
N ILE A 646 -21.23 29.79 -36.08
CA ILE A 646 -22.65 30.14 -35.87
C ILE A 646 -22.86 31.66 -35.98
N ALA A 647 -21.99 32.47 -35.39
CA ALA A 647 -22.05 33.94 -35.49
C ALA A 647 -21.92 34.44 -36.94
N ALA A 648 -21.15 33.73 -37.77
CA ALA A 648 -21.02 33.99 -39.20
C ALA A 648 -22.18 33.44 -40.06
N GLY A 649 -23.19 32.81 -39.45
CA GLY A 649 -24.32 32.18 -40.16
C GLY A 649 -23.96 30.88 -40.90
N LYS A 650 -22.79 30.28 -40.60
CA LYS A 650 -22.25 29.08 -41.28
C LYS A 650 -22.64 27.78 -40.56
N THR A 651 -23.93 27.59 -40.25
CA THR A 651 -24.43 26.45 -39.46
C THR A 651 -24.00 25.08 -40.01
N THR A 652 -24.04 24.88 -41.33
CA THR A 652 -23.59 23.62 -41.94
C THR A 652 -22.10 23.35 -41.70
N GLN A 653 -21.27 24.41 -41.68
CA GLN A 653 -19.85 24.26 -41.40
C GLN A 653 -19.60 23.98 -39.92
N ALA A 654 -20.39 24.58 -39.01
CA ALA A 654 -20.32 24.27 -37.58
C ALA A 654 -20.63 22.79 -37.30
N ARG A 655 -21.68 22.23 -37.93
CA ARG A 655 -22.00 20.80 -37.82
C ARG A 655 -20.87 19.92 -38.34
N ARG A 656 -20.29 20.26 -39.51
CA ARG A 656 -19.12 19.54 -40.06
C ARG A 656 -17.88 19.64 -39.18
N ALA A 657 -17.66 20.80 -38.54
CA ALA A 657 -16.54 20.99 -37.62
C ALA A 657 -16.71 20.11 -36.37
N HIS A 658 -17.91 20.02 -35.82
CA HIS A 658 -18.23 19.06 -34.76
C HIS A 658 -18.00 17.61 -35.20
N GLU A 659 -18.52 17.19 -36.35
CA GLU A 659 -18.31 15.83 -36.87
C GLU A 659 -16.83 15.50 -37.09
N ALA A 660 -16.03 16.47 -37.55
CA ALA A 660 -14.59 16.30 -37.72
C ALA A 660 -13.88 16.14 -36.37
N TYR A 661 -14.25 16.95 -35.38
CA TYR A 661 -13.73 16.85 -34.02
C TYR A 661 -14.11 15.50 -33.37
N ALA A 662 -15.36 15.07 -33.49
CA ALA A 662 -15.81 13.77 -32.97
C ALA A 662 -15.01 12.60 -33.56
N ARG A 663 -14.76 12.60 -34.89
CA ARG A 663 -13.89 11.59 -35.53
C ARG A 663 -12.45 11.65 -35.03
N ALA A 664 -11.92 12.84 -34.73
CA ALA A 664 -10.57 13.00 -34.19
C ALA A 664 -10.47 12.44 -32.77
N VAL A 665 -11.46 12.71 -31.91
CA VAL A 665 -11.57 12.13 -30.57
C VAL A 665 -11.66 10.60 -30.65
N GLU A 666 -12.55 10.07 -31.50
CA GLU A 666 -12.71 8.62 -31.71
C GLU A 666 -11.40 7.94 -32.16
N ALA A 667 -10.64 8.60 -33.03
CA ALA A 667 -9.35 8.08 -33.50
C ALA A 667 -8.25 8.12 -32.42
N ALA A 668 -8.27 9.13 -31.55
CA ALA A 668 -7.24 9.33 -30.53
C ALA A 668 -7.52 8.60 -29.21
N MET A 669 -8.80 8.38 -28.88
CA MET A 669 -9.25 7.79 -27.61
C MET A 669 -10.24 6.64 -27.89
N PRO A 670 -9.78 5.51 -28.45
CA PRO A 670 -10.67 4.42 -28.87
C PRO A 670 -11.40 3.74 -27.70
N ASP A 671 -10.86 3.83 -26.49
CA ASP A 671 -11.40 3.16 -25.28
C ASP A 671 -12.36 4.06 -24.46
N ASP A 672 -12.38 5.38 -24.69
CA ASP A 672 -13.35 6.33 -24.11
C ASP A 672 -13.63 7.53 -25.05
N PRO A 673 -14.21 7.30 -26.24
CA PRO A 673 -14.32 8.33 -27.28
C PRO A 673 -15.47 9.33 -27.01
N HIS A 674 -16.34 9.06 -26.05
CA HIS A 674 -17.66 9.68 -26.01
C HIS A 674 -17.71 11.01 -25.26
N ALA A 675 -16.89 11.24 -24.23
CA ALA A 675 -17.04 12.41 -23.36
C ALA A 675 -16.77 13.75 -24.09
N LEU A 676 -15.65 13.88 -24.80
CA LEU A 676 -15.29 15.11 -25.52
C LEU A 676 -16.16 15.35 -26.75
N ALA A 677 -16.48 14.30 -27.50
CA ALA A 677 -17.38 14.40 -28.65
C ALA A 677 -18.79 14.84 -28.20
N LEU A 678 -19.33 14.21 -27.15
CA LEU A 678 -20.63 14.59 -26.58
C LEU A 678 -20.62 16.02 -26.05
N ARG A 679 -19.56 16.45 -25.35
CA ARG A 679 -19.39 17.84 -24.91
C ARG A 679 -19.42 18.81 -26.09
N SER A 680 -18.69 18.52 -27.16
CA SER A 680 -18.72 19.35 -28.39
C SER A 680 -20.12 19.42 -29.00
N GLN A 681 -20.89 18.33 -28.96
CA GLN A 681 -22.27 18.30 -29.47
C GLN A 681 -23.19 19.19 -28.63
N ILE A 682 -23.10 19.13 -27.29
CA ILE A 682 -23.89 19.97 -26.39
C ILE A 682 -23.55 21.45 -26.63
N GLU A 683 -22.27 21.80 -26.74
CA GLU A 683 -21.81 23.17 -27.02
C GLU A 683 -22.34 23.72 -28.36
N LEU A 684 -22.42 22.87 -29.39
CA LEU A 684 -23.03 23.20 -30.67
C LEU A 684 -24.53 23.50 -30.52
N GLU A 685 -25.27 22.59 -29.88
CA GLU A 685 -26.73 22.73 -29.74
C GLU A 685 -27.09 23.96 -28.87
N LEU A 686 -26.29 24.27 -27.84
CA LEU A 686 -26.43 25.50 -27.06
C LEU A 686 -26.28 26.77 -27.92
N ARG A 687 -25.27 26.84 -28.78
CA ARG A 687 -25.05 27.99 -29.68
C ARG A 687 -26.13 28.12 -30.75
N LEU A 688 -26.71 26.99 -31.16
CA LEU A 688 -27.86 26.97 -32.07
C LEU A 688 -29.18 27.40 -31.40
N GLY A 689 -29.21 27.50 -30.07
CA GLY A 689 -30.44 27.77 -29.30
C GLY A 689 -31.31 26.52 -29.11
N ASN A 690 -30.79 25.33 -29.37
CA ASN A 690 -31.48 24.05 -29.23
C ASN A 690 -31.33 23.49 -27.80
N THR A 691 -31.68 24.30 -26.81
CA THR A 691 -31.43 24.03 -25.39
C THR A 691 -32.05 22.73 -24.90
N ALA A 692 -33.23 22.35 -25.40
CA ALA A 692 -33.88 21.10 -25.01
C ALA A 692 -33.05 19.87 -25.42
N THR A 693 -32.45 19.92 -26.61
CA THR A 693 -31.55 18.88 -27.11
C THR A 693 -30.25 18.85 -26.32
N ALA A 694 -29.67 20.02 -26.04
CA ALA A 694 -28.47 20.13 -25.20
C ALA A 694 -28.67 19.52 -23.80
N ARG A 695 -29.83 19.81 -23.16
CA ARG A 695 -30.19 19.28 -21.84
C ARG A 695 -30.36 17.76 -21.87
N ASP A 696 -31.07 17.22 -22.86
CA ASP A 696 -31.27 15.78 -23.03
C ASP A 696 -29.95 15.04 -23.26
N LEU A 697 -29.04 15.61 -24.06
CA LEU A 697 -27.68 15.08 -24.24
C LEU A 697 -26.87 15.10 -22.95
N ASN A 698 -26.93 16.19 -22.18
CA ASN A 698 -26.24 16.30 -20.88
C ASN A 698 -26.74 15.23 -19.89
N ALA A 699 -28.06 15.05 -19.79
CA ALA A 699 -28.68 14.09 -18.87
C ALA A 699 -28.39 12.61 -19.20
N ARG A 700 -28.14 12.30 -20.48
CA ARG A 700 -27.79 10.94 -20.93
C ARG A 700 -26.31 10.60 -20.76
N SER A 701 -25.47 11.58 -20.43
CA SER A 701 -24.04 11.34 -20.22
C SER A 701 -23.81 10.59 -18.91
N PRO A 702 -23.02 9.50 -18.89
CA PRO A 702 -22.60 8.84 -17.65
C PRO A 702 -21.85 9.78 -16.71
N HIS A 703 -21.14 10.75 -17.29
CA HIS A 703 -20.46 11.84 -16.62
C HIS A 703 -20.91 13.15 -17.27
N PRO A 704 -21.99 13.79 -16.79
CA PRO A 704 -22.48 15.04 -17.33
C PRO A 704 -21.36 16.08 -17.41
N PRO A 705 -21.00 16.59 -18.60
CA PRO A 705 -19.95 17.59 -18.73
C PRO A 705 -20.32 18.91 -18.03
N PHE A 706 -21.62 19.13 -17.78
CA PHE A 706 -22.14 20.29 -17.07
C PHE A 706 -22.87 19.86 -15.78
N GLY A 707 -22.50 20.45 -14.64
CA GLY A 707 -23.11 20.16 -13.34
C GLY A 707 -24.46 20.86 -13.07
N ASP A 708 -25.01 20.67 -11.87
CA ASP A 708 -26.36 21.11 -11.44
C ASP A 708 -26.66 22.60 -11.68
N SER A 709 -25.65 23.48 -11.69
CA SER A 709 -25.83 24.91 -11.96
C SER A 709 -26.33 25.19 -13.38
N VAL A 710 -26.00 24.32 -14.35
CA VAL A 710 -26.41 24.48 -15.75
C VAL A 710 -27.87 24.06 -15.95
N GLU A 711 -28.44 23.22 -15.07
CA GLU A 711 -29.87 22.91 -15.10
C GLU A 711 -30.74 24.13 -14.84
N ILE A 712 -30.31 25.04 -13.96
CA ILE A 712 -31.00 26.34 -13.76
C ILE A 712 -30.99 27.14 -15.06
N ALA A 713 -29.84 27.23 -15.72
CA ALA A 713 -29.70 27.92 -17.00
C ALA A 713 -30.58 27.29 -18.09
N PHE A 714 -30.59 25.96 -18.21
CA PHE A 714 -31.47 25.24 -19.14
C PHE A 714 -32.94 25.55 -18.88
N SER A 715 -33.41 25.46 -17.64
CA SER A 715 -34.81 25.74 -17.33
C SER A 715 -35.19 27.20 -17.56
N LEU A 716 -34.30 28.16 -17.28
CA LEU A 716 -34.54 29.57 -17.60
C LEU A 716 -34.63 29.81 -19.12
N GLU A 717 -33.71 29.23 -19.88
CA GLU A 717 -33.68 29.31 -21.34
C GLU A 717 -34.89 28.63 -21.99
N LEU A 718 -35.38 27.52 -21.42
CA LEU A 718 -36.60 26.81 -21.83
C LEU A 718 -37.90 27.42 -21.29
N ASN A 719 -37.80 28.51 -20.52
CA ASN A 719 -38.93 29.22 -19.93
C ASN A 719 -39.74 28.42 -18.88
N GLU A 720 -39.08 27.50 -18.18
CA GLU A 720 -39.58 26.60 -17.12
C GLU A 720 -39.35 27.18 -15.71
N MET A 721 -40.00 28.30 -15.40
CA MET A 721 -39.68 29.10 -14.20
C MET A 721 -39.81 28.34 -12.88
N THR A 722 -40.86 27.54 -12.72
CA THR A 722 -41.13 26.81 -11.48
C THR A 722 -40.02 25.81 -11.16
N ASP A 723 -39.51 25.11 -12.18
CA ASP A 723 -38.44 24.14 -12.03
C ASP A 723 -37.12 24.85 -11.74
N ALA A 724 -36.84 25.96 -12.44
CA ALA A 724 -35.68 26.80 -12.16
C ALA A 724 -35.68 27.31 -10.71
N GLU A 725 -36.82 27.79 -10.19
CA GLU A 725 -36.93 28.26 -8.80
C GLU A 725 -36.69 27.11 -7.80
N ALA A 726 -37.27 25.94 -8.05
CA ALA A 726 -37.10 24.76 -7.20
C ALA A 726 -35.64 24.29 -7.16
N LEU A 727 -34.93 24.38 -8.28
CA LEU A 727 -33.49 24.11 -8.38
C LEU A 727 -32.67 25.15 -7.61
N LEU A 728 -32.97 26.44 -7.80
CA LEU A 728 -32.26 27.53 -7.10
C LEU A 728 -32.32 27.38 -5.58
N VAL A 729 -33.49 27.06 -5.02
CA VAL A 729 -33.67 26.90 -3.56
C VAL A 729 -32.74 25.84 -2.97
N LYS A 730 -32.50 24.76 -3.73
CA LYS A 730 -31.66 23.63 -3.33
C LYS A 730 -30.17 23.88 -3.60
N HIS A 731 -29.83 24.87 -4.43
CA HIS A 731 -28.48 25.06 -4.93
C HIS A 731 -27.67 26.05 -4.06
N PRO A 732 -26.40 25.75 -3.70
CA PRO A 732 -25.54 26.66 -2.95
C PRO A 732 -25.32 28.03 -3.63
N LEU A 733 -25.34 28.07 -4.97
CA LEU A 733 -25.18 29.30 -5.74
C LEU A 733 -26.39 30.26 -5.68
N ARG A 734 -27.44 29.96 -4.91
CA ARG A 734 -28.52 30.91 -4.64
C ARG A 734 -28.04 32.23 -4.06
N GLU A 735 -26.87 32.25 -3.42
CA GLU A 735 -26.27 33.47 -2.86
C GLU A 735 -25.59 34.34 -3.94
N TYR A 736 -25.49 33.85 -5.18
CA TYR A 736 -24.88 34.58 -6.29
C TYR A 736 -25.90 35.53 -6.93
N PRO A 737 -25.62 36.85 -6.99
CA PRO A 737 -26.62 37.85 -7.34
C PRO A 737 -27.05 37.83 -8.82
N LEU A 738 -26.22 37.31 -9.73
CA LEU A 738 -26.60 37.20 -11.15
C LEU A 738 -27.78 36.25 -11.38
N HIS A 739 -27.88 35.16 -10.61
CA HIS A 739 -29.03 34.25 -10.73
C HIS A 739 -30.32 35.01 -10.47
N ASP A 740 -30.38 35.81 -9.41
CA ASP A 740 -31.55 36.65 -9.12
C ASP A 740 -31.86 37.62 -10.27
N LEU A 741 -30.87 38.20 -10.93
CA LEU A 741 -31.11 39.01 -12.13
C LEU A 741 -31.71 38.17 -13.27
N TRP A 742 -31.23 36.96 -13.51
CA TRP A 742 -31.84 36.06 -14.51
C TRP A 742 -33.29 35.73 -14.17
N PHE A 743 -33.61 35.42 -12.91
CA PHE A 743 -35.00 35.20 -12.49
C PHE A 743 -35.84 36.46 -12.65
N SER A 744 -35.31 37.64 -12.30
CA SER A 744 -35.98 38.92 -12.54
C SER A 744 -36.30 39.12 -14.02
N ILE A 745 -35.34 38.87 -14.92
CA ILE A 745 -35.53 39.00 -16.37
C ILE A 745 -36.55 37.96 -16.87
N ALA A 746 -36.45 36.71 -16.43
CA ALA A 746 -37.32 35.63 -16.87
C ALA A 746 -38.77 35.84 -16.42
N TRP A 747 -38.99 36.30 -15.18
CA TRP A 747 -40.32 36.69 -14.70
C TRP A 747 -40.85 37.95 -15.39
N ALA A 748 -39.97 38.86 -15.83
CA ALA A 748 -40.36 40.00 -16.66
C ALA A 748 -40.90 39.53 -18.03
N GLN A 749 -40.28 38.51 -18.63
CA GLN A 749 -40.77 37.89 -19.87
C GLN A 749 -42.15 37.21 -19.69
N LYS A 750 -42.51 36.77 -18.48
CA LYS A 750 -43.81 36.18 -18.14
C LYS A 750 -44.88 37.18 -17.70
N GLY A 751 -44.51 38.41 -17.40
CA GLY A 751 -45.46 39.41 -16.91
C GLY A 751 -45.82 39.27 -15.43
N ASP A 752 -44.93 38.79 -14.56
CA ASP A 752 -45.15 38.76 -13.10
C ASP A 752 -44.37 39.88 -12.39
N ASP A 753 -45.01 41.01 -12.08
CA ASP A 753 -44.34 42.18 -11.47
C ASP A 753 -43.88 41.93 -10.03
N ALA A 754 -44.59 41.09 -9.28
CA ALA A 754 -44.26 40.81 -7.90
C ALA A 754 -42.94 40.02 -7.83
N LYS A 755 -42.81 38.99 -8.67
CA LYS A 755 -41.59 38.19 -8.78
C LYS A 755 -40.42 38.99 -9.35
N VAL A 756 -40.64 39.83 -10.36
CA VAL A 756 -39.60 40.74 -10.89
C VAL A 756 -39.02 41.59 -9.76
N ARG A 757 -39.87 42.26 -8.98
CA ARG A 757 -39.43 43.11 -7.87
C ARG A 757 -38.71 42.31 -6.80
N GLN A 758 -39.26 41.16 -6.41
CA GLN A 758 -38.68 40.28 -5.40
C GLN A 758 -37.23 39.89 -5.75
N TYR A 759 -37.00 39.39 -6.97
CA TYR A 759 -35.68 38.95 -7.38
C TYR A 759 -34.72 40.12 -7.61
N TYR A 760 -35.20 41.22 -8.19
CA TYR A 760 -34.37 42.43 -8.36
C TYR A 760 -33.89 42.99 -7.02
N GLU A 761 -34.78 43.15 -6.04
CA GLU A 761 -34.42 43.64 -4.70
C GLU A 761 -33.49 42.66 -3.97
N SER A 762 -33.70 41.35 -4.16
CA SER A 762 -32.79 40.32 -3.68
C SER A 762 -31.39 40.44 -4.30
N ALA A 763 -31.30 40.65 -5.62
CA ALA A 763 -30.04 40.86 -6.32
C ALA A 763 -29.30 42.10 -5.77
N VAL A 764 -30.00 43.23 -5.63
CA VAL A 764 -29.45 44.47 -5.05
C VAL A 764 -28.96 44.26 -3.63
N ALA A 765 -29.70 43.54 -2.79
CA ALA A 765 -29.28 43.22 -1.43
C ALA A 765 -28.03 42.34 -1.39
N LYS A 766 -27.90 41.39 -2.33
CA LYS A 766 -26.73 40.51 -2.45
C LYS A 766 -25.51 41.25 -3.00
N PHE A 767 -25.67 42.18 -3.95
CA PHE A 767 -24.57 43.00 -4.48
C PHE A 767 -23.82 43.78 -3.40
N LYS A 768 -24.52 44.25 -2.35
CA LYS A 768 -23.93 44.97 -1.21
C LYS A 768 -22.91 44.16 -0.41
N LYS A 769 -22.91 42.83 -0.56
CA LYS A 769 -22.03 41.91 0.18
C LYS A 769 -20.92 41.33 -0.72
N ARG A 770 -20.64 41.96 -1.85
CA ARG A 770 -19.70 41.47 -2.86
C ARG A 770 -18.57 42.48 -3.11
N THR A 771 -17.90 42.34 -4.25
CA THR A 771 -16.77 43.18 -4.66
C THR A 771 -17.13 44.67 -4.64
N PRO A 772 -16.13 45.57 -4.53
CA PRO A 772 -16.36 47.02 -4.55
C PRO A 772 -17.17 47.49 -5.77
N GLY A 773 -16.98 46.85 -6.94
CA GLY A 773 -17.78 47.11 -8.14
C GLY A 773 -19.27 46.82 -7.93
N TYR A 774 -19.62 45.63 -7.41
CA TYR A 774 -21.02 45.33 -7.08
C TYR A 774 -21.60 46.22 -5.99
N VAL A 775 -20.80 46.63 -4.99
CA VAL A 775 -21.25 47.58 -3.96
C VAL A 775 -21.55 48.95 -4.59
N ALA A 776 -20.70 49.42 -5.51
CA ALA A 776 -20.95 50.64 -6.26
C ALA A 776 -22.21 50.54 -7.13
N LEU A 777 -22.41 49.41 -7.81
CA LEU A 777 -23.64 49.12 -8.52
C LEU A 777 -24.85 49.19 -7.59
N ALA A 778 -24.83 48.48 -6.46
CA ALA A 778 -25.94 48.46 -5.51
C ALA A 778 -26.34 49.87 -5.06
N ARG A 779 -25.36 50.73 -4.76
CA ARG A 779 -25.61 52.14 -4.40
C ARG A 779 -26.27 52.93 -5.52
N LEU A 780 -25.91 52.68 -6.79
CA LEU A 780 -26.58 53.29 -7.93
C LEU A 780 -28.03 52.81 -8.02
N LEU A 781 -28.25 51.50 -7.87
CA LEU A 781 -29.57 50.87 -7.98
C LEU A 781 -30.52 51.25 -6.83
N GLU A 782 -29.99 51.63 -5.66
CA GLU A 782 -30.76 52.06 -4.48
C GLU A 782 -31.33 53.48 -4.59
N LYS A 783 -30.77 54.34 -5.45
CA LYS A 783 -31.26 55.72 -5.60
C LYS A 783 -32.71 55.80 -6.11
N GLY A 784 -33.23 54.70 -6.67
CA GLY A 784 -34.59 54.61 -7.23
C GLY A 784 -34.76 55.28 -8.60
N GLU A 785 -33.78 56.06 -9.04
CA GLU A 785 -33.71 56.66 -10.38
C GLU A 785 -32.99 55.73 -11.36
N ALA A 786 -33.35 55.81 -12.64
CA ALA A 786 -32.70 55.04 -13.69
C ALA A 786 -31.26 55.56 -13.90
N PRO A 787 -30.20 54.75 -13.66
CA PRO A 787 -28.82 55.19 -13.89
C PRO A 787 -28.55 55.54 -15.36
N THR A 788 -27.60 56.43 -15.61
CA THR A 788 -27.12 56.70 -16.98
C THR A 788 -26.16 55.60 -17.42
N ILE A 789 -25.99 55.41 -18.74
CA ILE A 789 -24.96 54.51 -19.28
C ILE A 789 -23.56 54.92 -18.79
N ASP A 790 -23.29 56.23 -18.70
CA ASP A 790 -22.01 56.73 -18.19
C ASP A 790 -21.79 56.40 -16.70
N GLU A 791 -22.84 56.48 -15.86
CA GLU A 791 -22.75 56.02 -14.47
C GLU A 791 -22.49 54.51 -14.40
N LEU A 792 -23.17 53.70 -15.21
CA LEU A 792 -22.91 52.25 -15.27
C LEU A 792 -21.48 51.95 -15.72
N HIS A 793 -20.95 52.68 -16.70
CA HIS A 793 -19.58 52.53 -17.20
C HIS A 793 -18.49 52.99 -16.22
N THR A 794 -18.86 53.66 -15.12
CA THR A 794 -17.94 53.95 -14.01
C THR A 794 -17.79 52.78 -13.05
N VAL A 795 -18.74 51.84 -13.04
CA VAL A 795 -18.71 50.66 -12.19
C VAL A 795 -17.83 49.59 -12.80
N ALA A 796 -16.85 49.09 -12.04
CA ALA A 796 -16.01 47.96 -12.43
C ALA A 796 -16.80 46.63 -12.33
N LEU A 797 -17.48 46.26 -13.40
CA LEU A 797 -18.14 44.95 -13.59
C LEU A 797 -17.48 44.18 -14.73
N ASP A 798 -17.62 42.86 -14.73
CA ASP A 798 -17.24 42.06 -15.89
C ASP A 798 -18.23 42.26 -17.06
N HIS A 799 -17.85 41.77 -18.24
CA HIS A 799 -18.64 41.92 -19.46
C HIS A 799 -20.02 41.23 -19.37
N SER A 800 -20.10 40.05 -18.77
CA SER A 800 -21.34 39.28 -18.65
C SER A 800 -22.28 39.94 -17.63
N ASP A 801 -21.74 40.37 -16.50
CA ASP A 801 -22.46 41.07 -15.44
C ASP A 801 -23.09 42.36 -15.96
N MET A 802 -22.32 43.17 -16.68
CA MET A 802 -22.81 44.41 -17.26
C MET A 802 -23.99 44.15 -18.20
N LEU A 803 -23.88 43.13 -19.06
CA LEU A 803 -24.97 42.73 -19.95
C LEU A 803 -26.25 42.34 -19.18
N ASN A 804 -26.11 41.51 -18.14
CA ASN A 804 -27.24 41.11 -17.28
C ASN A 804 -27.89 42.32 -16.58
N VAL A 805 -27.08 43.25 -16.09
CA VAL A 805 -27.54 44.48 -15.45
C VAL A 805 -28.30 45.37 -16.43
N LEU A 806 -27.77 45.60 -17.63
CA LEU A 806 -28.43 46.42 -18.65
C LEU A 806 -29.81 45.86 -19.03
N VAL A 807 -29.90 44.54 -19.26
CA VAL A 807 -31.18 43.90 -19.60
C VAL A 807 -32.16 43.96 -18.42
N ALA A 808 -31.72 43.73 -17.19
CA ALA A 808 -32.58 43.86 -16.01
C ALA A 808 -33.07 45.30 -15.80
N LEU A 809 -32.21 46.30 -16.03
CA LEU A 809 -32.57 47.72 -15.95
C LEU A 809 -33.55 48.14 -17.04
N ALA A 810 -33.40 47.59 -18.25
CA ALA A 810 -34.34 47.80 -19.35
C ALA A 810 -35.76 47.33 -19.03
N GLU A 811 -35.90 46.23 -18.27
CA GLU A 811 -37.20 45.74 -17.80
C GLU A 811 -37.76 46.59 -16.65
N ARG A 812 -36.89 47.22 -15.83
CA ARG A 812 -37.30 48.00 -14.66
C ARG A 812 -37.65 49.45 -14.97
N PHE A 813 -36.96 50.06 -15.93
CA PHE A 813 -37.02 51.50 -16.23
C PHE A 813 -37.40 51.75 -17.69
N PRO A 814 -38.72 51.77 -18.02
CA PRO A 814 -39.19 51.95 -19.39
C PRO A 814 -38.68 53.21 -20.08
N ASP A 815 -38.53 54.31 -19.34
CA ASP A 815 -38.08 55.62 -19.87
C ASP A 815 -36.66 55.59 -20.47
N ARG A 816 -35.82 54.66 -20.01
CA ARG A 816 -34.44 54.47 -20.51
C ARG A 816 -34.22 53.12 -21.18
N ARG A 817 -35.28 52.34 -21.39
CA ARG A 817 -35.23 50.99 -21.96
C ARG A 817 -34.44 50.94 -23.26
N ALA A 818 -34.72 51.84 -24.20
CA ALA A 818 -34.07 51.84 -25.50
C ALA A 818 -32.55 51.99 -25.39
N ALA A 819 -32.07 52.91 -24.55
CA ALA A 819 -30.65 53.14 -24.34
C ALA A 819 -29.96 51.92 -23.69
N TYR A 820 -30.58 51.28 -22.70
CA TYR A 820 -30.02 50.08 -22.09
C TYR A 820 -29.98 48.89 -23.05
N LEU A 821 -31.01 48.71 -23.87
CA LEU A 821 -31.05 47.60 -24.82
C LEU A 821 -30.13 47.81 -26.01
N GLU A 822 -29.94 49.05 -26.46
CA GLU A 822 -28.92 49.37 -27.47
C GLU A 822 -27.52 49.03 -26.95
N GLU A 823 -27.21 49.40 -25.71
CA GLU A 823 -25.94 49.04 -25.07
C GLU A 823 -25.82 47.53 -24.86
N ALA A 824 -26.88 46.87 -24.39
CA ALA A 824 -26.91 45.41 -24.20
C ALA A 824 -26.73 44.66 -25.53
N GLU A 825 -27.39 45.07 -26.60
CA GLU A 825 -27.24 44.48 -27.94
C GLU A 825 -25.79 44.58 -28.43
N ARG A 826 -25.14 45.73 -28.17
CA ARG A 826 -23.75 45.95 -28.57
C ARG A 826 -22.78 44.98 -27.89
N ILE A 827 -23.04 44.62 -26.64
CA ILE A 827 -22.16 43.74 -25.86
C ILE A 827 -22.68 42.29 -25.74
N ASN A 828 -23.85 41.96 -26.31
CA ASN A 828 -24.39 40.61 -26.33
C ASN A 828 -23.70 39.76 -27.42
N LEU A 829 -22.51 39.24 -27.09
CA LEU A 829 -21.72 38.43 -28.01
C LEU A 829 -22.27 37.00 -28.15
N PRO A 830 -22.31 36.41 -29.37
CA PRO A 830 -22.74 35.02 -29.58
C PRO A 830 -21.99 34.03 -28.69
N GLY A 831 -22.72 33.07 -28.11
CA GLY A 831 -22.16 32.08 -27.20
C GLY A 831 -23.22 31.14 -26.62
N PRO A 832 -22.87 30.33 -25.60
CA PRO A 832 -23.85 29.56 -24.83
C PRO A 832 -24.71 30.48 -23.95
N PHE A 833 -25.50 29.89 -23.04
CA PHE A 833 -26.28 30.66 -22.06
C PHE A 833 -25.40 31.71 -21.35
N PRO A 834 -25.85 32.97 -21.20
CA PRO A 834 -27.24 33.44 -21.37
C PRO A 834 -27.53 34.13 -22.71
N TYR A 835 -26.74 33.93 -23.78
CA TYR A 835 -26.87 34.67 -25.05
C TYR A 835 -28.30 34.67 -25.62
N HIS A 836 -28.88 33.50 -25.89
CA HIS A 836 -30.23 33.37 -26.45
C HIS A 836 -31.31 33.85 -25.49
N PHE A 837 -31.15 33.56 -24.19
CA PHE A 837 -32.04 34.03 -23.13
C PHE A 837 -32.15 35.56 -23.08
N LEU A 838 -31.02 36.27 -23.07
CA LEU A 838 -31.00 37.73 -23.03
C LEU A 838 -31.38 38.33 -24.38
N LYS A 839 -31.00 37.69 -25.49
CA LYS A 839 -31.36 38.13 -26.84
C LYS A 839 -32.88 38.25 -27.02
N ARG A 840 -33.67 37.32 -26.44
CA ARG A 840 -35.14 37.41 -26.43
C ARG A 840 -35.67 38.68 -25.74
N SER A 841 -35.05 39.12 -24.65
CA SER A 841 -35.42 40.36 -23.98
C SER A 841 -35.01 41.59 -24.79
N ILE A 842 -33.82 41.56 -25.38
CA ILE A 842 -33.28 42.65 -26.21
C ILE A 842 -34.14 42.86 -27.46
N ASP A 843 -34.52 41.77 -28.14
CA ASP A 843 -35.35 41.82 -29.37
C ASP A 843 -36.83 42.11 -29.11
N ARG A 844 -37.27 42.18 -27.85
CA ARG A 844 -38.66 42.47 -27.52
C ARG A 844 -39.00 43.91 -27.91
N LYS A 845 -39.89 44.06 -28.89
CA LYS A 845 -40.25 45.35 -29.51
C LYS A 845 -41.02 46.31 -28.61
N GLU A 846 -41.87 45.78 -27.73
CA GLU A 846 -42.72 46.62 -26.87
C GLU A 846 -42.19 46.66 -25.42
N PRO A 847 -42.14 47.84 -24.79
CA PRO A 847 -41.98 47.93 -23.35
C PRO A 847 -43.17 47.24 -22.68
N ARG A 848 -42.93 46.65 -21.50
CA ARG A 848 -44.02 46.13 -20.68
C ARG A 848 -44.96 47.31 -20.34
N PRO A 849 -46.29 47.17 -20.45
CA PRO A 849 -47.19 48.20 -19.95
C PRO A 849 -46.94 48.37 -18.44
N LEU A 850 -46.64 49.59 -18.02
CA LEU A 850 -46.50 49.95 -16.60
C LEU A 850 -47.84 49.67 -15.89
N PRO A 851 -47.84 49.12 -14.66
CA PRO A 851 -49.04 49.08 -13.84
C PRO A 851 -49.55 50.48 -13.48
#